data_AF-A0A6J8BXS1-F1
#
_entry.id   AF-A0A6J8BXS1-F1
#
_cell.length_a   1.000
_cell.length_b   1.000
_cell.length_c   1.000
_cell.angle_alpha   90.00
_cell.angle_beta   90.00
_cell.angle_gamma   90.00
#
_symmetry.space_group_name_H-M   'P 1'
#
loop_
_entity.id
_entity.type
_entity.pdbx_description
1 polymer ?
#
loop_
_entity_poly.entity_id
_entity_poly.type
_entity_poly.pdbx_seq_one_letter_code
_entity_poly.pdbx_strand_id
1 'polypeptide(L)'
;MGEINLRGKGASFPGAVYKNWIPAYKRYRSPYISLNMDYDAVGSGNGKAAIKNNIDIEYAGSDTLLSSTNELNHPDLVTFPTMAGAVVLAFKLPGFDSQLNLTREVVVGIFNGTIRWWNDTLIQQSNPHFTFPYHRLIVLARADKSGTTSLFTEALSSFSSAWDNTYGIFSNGVSSVTGLHDRWEQDVITYFGKTSAGVSGILMSFDFSIGYLSTGSAEESGLQTAYIENRKGFFCQATAHNVQNSMDYFAQINSDLTFSLHNAGSETSYPIAGFTHFIAYKTSMSSCLSAREFIRYVDWFMTDSEQRKVCISYGMAPLSTSMVARITENVLKEFTCQGQSVWDMMEANIAAENKQPVTWIVPVAVSVPLFLLVVLSFSSYICFQRIKFYRKINNDDWFIPIEDIIFFYDQKVLNSLQSKFISGKSIFSLNSSTQASECPDLIQQVLQWPGKWNSETVGLRLLQVQQFKKITRPMKAKMLVMKDRFFHNNVVRFFGLTELDSDHYIISEYCGKGQLIDLLQNEKFNMSKQLKLSISVDIASGMHYLHSKNIIHGNLKSTKCLIDSKWTVKICDWEYNSLIICQDEKRNSLHALRKNNRVEETTFALKYQEFWVAPEIIRLQYKCNPTTASDVYSFAIILQEIYTREDPYSELADLMSPEDVVNAVVQIGGIRPKPIDDMPISVRQCMEIAWGHSPEDRPSFEQILKMLKRSSPTTKSVLDSMMETIEEYTVLLEEKIDEKTVEYNMTIQHLQHILNTYLPKPIIHSLKMVKHLGLDE
;
A
#
# COMPACT_ATOMS: atom_id res chain seq x y z
N MET A 1 -39.59 -16.17 28.31
CA MET A 1 -39.54 -14.75 28.70
C MET A 1 -39.55 -13.93 27.42
N GLY A 2 -40.34 -12.87 27.34
CA GLY A 2 -40.33 -12.00 26.16
C GLY A 2 -38.97 -11.31 25.98
N GLU A 3 -38.52 -11.20 24.74
CA GLU A 3 -37.27 -10.50 24.39
C GLU A 3 -37.45 -8.99 24.58
N ILE A 4 -36.53 -8.35 25.30
CA ILE A 4 -36.53 -6.90 25.51
C ILE A 4 -35.66 -6.27 24.42
N ASN A 5 -36.24 -5.35 23.66
CA ASN A 5 -35.55 -4.63 22.58
C ASN A 5 -35.14 -3.23 23.07
N LEU A 6 -33.85 -2.91 22.91
CA LEU A 6 -33.24 -1.61 23.17
C LEU A 6 -32.35 -1.21 21.99
N ARG A 7 -32.93 -0.61 20.96
CA ARG A 7 -32.23 -0.17 19.76
C ARG A 7 -31.95 1.32 19.83
N GLY A 8 -30.68 1.65 19.70
CA GLY A 8 -30.18 3.00 19.65
C GLY A 8 -29.70 3.39 18.25
N LYS A 9 -29.78 4.67 17.90
CA LYS A 9 -29.22 5.18 16.64
C LYS A 9 -28.71 6.60 16.77
N GLY A 10 -27.56 6.92 16.19
CA GLY A 10 -27.12 8.30 16.06
C GLY A 10 -25.61 8.51 16.13
N ALA A 11 -25.18 9.42 17.01
CA ALA A 11 -23.81 9.89 17.17
C ALA A 11 -22.74 8.79 17.06
N SER A 12 -21.80 8.98 16.14
CA SER A 12 -20.62 8.13 16.02
C SER A 12 -19.47 8.54 16.95
N PHE A 13 -19.54 9.73 17.53
CA PHE A 13 -18.55 10.29 18.45
C PHE A 13 -18.25 9.39 19.67
N PRO A 14 -19.25 8.87 20.41
CA PRO A 14 -19.04 7.87 21.48
C PRO A 14 -19.00 6.41 20.98
N GLY A 15 -18.89 6.18 19.67
CA GLY A 15 -19.07 4.85 19.07
C GLY A 15 -18.14 3.78 19.63
N ALA A 16 -16.89 4.12 19.93
CA ALA A 16 -15.91 3.20 20.51
C ALA A 16 -16.31 2.70 21.92
N VAL A 17 -16.90 3.58 22.73
CA VAL A 17 -17.39 3.25 24.07
C VAL A 17 -18.64 2.37 23.98
N TYR A 18 -19.61 2.73 23.14
CA TYR A 18 -20.84 1.95 22.97
C TYR A 18 -20.58 0.54 22.40
N LYS A 19 -19.60 0.37 21.49
CA LYS A 19 -19.15 -0.94 21.01
C LYS A 19 -18.70 -1.88 22.14
N ASN A 20 -18.25 -1.35 23.28
CA ASN A 20 -17.83 -2.13 24.44
C ASN A 20 -18.92 -2.27 25.50
N TRP A 21 -19.61 -1.17 25.83
CA TRP A 21 -20.67 -1.17 26.83
C TRP A 21 -21.85 -2.07 26.45
N ILE A 22 -22.24 -2.12 25.17
CA ILE A 22 -23.39 -2.91 24.74
C ILE A 22 -23.16 -4.43 24.91
N PRO A 23 -22.06 -5.02 24.41
CA PRO A 23 -21.74 -6.43 24.70
C PRO A 23 -21.55 -6.71 26.19
N ALA A 24 -20.92 -5.79 26.93
CA ALA A 24 -20.71 -5.95 28.37
C ALA A 24 -22.04 -5.96 29.13
N TYR A 25 -22.97 -5.06 28.79
CA TYR A 25 -24.30 -5.00 29.39
C TYR A 25 -25.16 -6.21 28.99
N LYS A 26 -25.12 -6.63 27.71
CA LYS A 26 -25.74 -7.88 27.26
C LYS A 26 -25.26 -9.07 28.08
N ARG A 27 -23.96 -9.16 28.38
CA ARG A 27 -23.38 -10.21 29.23
C ARG A 27 -23.78 -10.08 30.71
N TYR A 28 -23.86 -8.86 31.22
CA TYR A 28 -24.30 -8.59 32.60
C TYR A 28 -25.76 -8.99 32.82
N ARG A 29 -26.62 -8.78 31.81
CA ARG A 29 -28.06 -9.07 31.88
C ARG A 29 -28.47 -10.48 31.43
N SER A 30 -27.60 -11.20 30.70
CA SER A 30 -27.91 -12.53 30.15
C SER A 30 -28.39 -13.59 31.16
N PRO A 31 -28.04 -13.57 32.46
CA PRO A 31 -28.59 -14.52 33.43
C PRO A 31 -30.07 -14.27 33.75
N TYR A 32 -30.57 -13.05 33.52
CA TYR A 32 -31.87 -12.60 34.01
C TYR A 32 -32.90 -12.39 32.90
N ILE A 33 -32.45 -11.90 31.73
CA ILE A 33 -33.33 -11.52 30.62
C ILE A 33 -32.73 -11.88 29.25
N SER A 34 -33.59 -12.05 28.26
CA SER A 34 -33.20 -12.05 26.84
C SER A 34 -33.21 -10.61 26.34
N LEU A 35 -32.02 -10.04 26.12
CA LEU A 35 -31.84 -8.64 25.73
C LEU A 35 -31.31 -8.53 24.29
N ASN A 36 -32.10 -7.94 23.41
CA ASN A 36 -31.68 -7.53 22.09
C ASN A 36 -31.39 -6.02 22.09
N MET A 37 -30.11 -5.67 22.03
CA MET A 37 -29.65 -4.30 22.22
C MET A 37 -28.54 -3.96 21.23
N ASP A 38 -28.76 -2.98 20.36
CA ASP A 38 -27.78 -2.56 19.35
C ASP A 38 -27.75 -1.05 19.23
N TYR A 39 -26.65 -0.51 18.71
CA TYR A 39 -26.50 0.93 18.47
C TYR A 39 -25.91 1.22 17.09
N ASP A 40 -26.70 1.89 16.26
CA ASP A 40 -26.32 2.30 14.90
C ASP A 40 -25.60 3.66 14.91
N ALA A 41 -24.27 3.65 14.80
CA ALA A 41 -23.42 4.83 14.75
C ALA A 41 -23.46 5.54 13.37
N VAL A 42 -24.60 6.11 13.00
CA VAL A 42 -24.88 6.74 11.69
C VAL A 42 -24.77 8.27 11.66
N GLY A 43 -24.36 8.88 12.77
CA GLY A 43 -24.30 10.33 12.96
C GLY A 43 -25.53 10.91 13.64
N SER A 44 -25.31 11.98 14.41
CA SER A 44 -26.30 12.64 15.28
C SER A 44 -27.55 13.13 14.54
N GLY A 45 -27.41 13.59 13.29
CA GLY A 45 -28.53 14.05 12.48
C GLY A 45 -29.53 12.92 12.14
N ASN A 46 -29.01 11.74 11.81
CA ASN A 46 -29.83 10.57 11.48
C ASN A 46 -30.50 9.99 12.72
N GLY A 47 -29.81 9.99 13.88
CA GLY A 47 -30.40 9.58 15.16
C GLY A 47 -31.60 10.44 15.55
N LYS A 48 -31.46 11.77 15.49
CA LYS A 48 -32.56 12.70 15.74
C LYS A 48 -33.75 12.49 14.80
N ALA A 49 -33.50 12.24 13.52
CA ALA A 49 -34.57 12.00 12.57
C ALA A 49 -35.33 10.70 12.89
N ALA A 50 -34.61 9.64 13.26
CA ALA A 50 -35.19 8.35 13.59
C ALA A 50 -36.10 8.42 14.83
N ILE A 51 -35.64 9.08 15.92
CA ILE A 51 -36.40 9.09 17.19
C ILE A 51 -37.67 9.92 17.06
N LYS A 52 -37.60 11.08 16.38
CA LYS A 52 -38.77 11.95 16.16
C LYS A 52 -39.87 11.29 15.33
N ASN A 53 -39.48 10.46 14.38
CA ASN A 53 -40.41 9.74 13.52
C ASN A 53 -40.83 8.39 14.13
N ASN A 54 -40.40 8.08 15.36
CA ASN A 54 -40.61 6.80 16.05
C ASN A 54 -40.25 5.58 15.18
N ILE A 55 -39.16 5.69 14.40
CA ILE A 55 -38.71 4.64 13.48
C ILE A 55 -37.89 3.64 14.26
N ASP A 56 -38.57 2.69 14.89
CA ASP A 56 -38.00 1.41 15.30
C ASP A 56 -36.78 1.51 16.24
N ILE A 57 -36.71 2.59 17.03
CA ILE A 57 -35.66 2.84 18.03
C ILE A 57 -36.25 3.33 19.34
N GLU A 58 -35.61 2.95 20.45
CA GLU A 58 -36.02 3.32 21.80
C GLU A 58 -35.28 4.56 22.30
N TYR A 59 -34.09 4.83 21.77
CA TYR A 59 -33.31 6.04 22.08
C TYR A 59 -32.42 6.46 20.90
N ALA A 60 -32.08 7.74 20.83
CA ALA A 60 -31.10 8.25 19.88
C ALA A 60 -29.88 8.83 20.59
N GLY A 61 -28.70 8.71 19.99
CA GLY A 61 -27.51 9.41 20.46
C GLY A 61 -27.22 10.66 19.63
N SER A 62 -26.79 11.74 20.28
CA SER A 62 -26.50 13.00 19.60
C SER A 62 -25.47 13.86 20.32
N ASP A 63 -24.49 14.37 19.58
CA ASP A 63 -23.50 15.34 20.07
C ASP A 63 -23.98 16.79 19.98
N THR A 64 -25.23 16.99 19.54
CA THR A 64 -25.87 18.31 19.41
C THR A 64 -27.25 18.27 20.03
N LEU A 65 -27.71 19.38 20.58
CA LEU A 65 -29.05 19.48 21.16
C LEU A 65 -30.15 19.45 20.09
N LEU A 66 -31.37 19.08 20.47
CA LEU A 66 -32.53 19.28 19.60
C LEU A 66 -32.70 20.79 19.36
N SER A 67 -33.22 21.16 18.18
CA SER A 67 -33.56 22.58 17.97
C SER A 67 -34.79 22.91 18.80
N SER A 68 -34.91 24.16 19.25
CA SER A 68 -36.05 24.66 20.03
C SER A 68 -37.41 24.32 19.38
N THR A 69 -37.50 24.41 18.06
CA THR A 69 -38.69 24.02 17.29
C THR A 69 -39.02 22.52 17.36
N ASN A 70 -38.00 21.65 17.43
CA ASN A 70 -38.20 20.22 17.56
C ASN A 70 -38.57 19.83 18.99
N GLU A 71 -38.03 20.51 20.00
CA GLU A 71 -38.41 20.32 21.40
C GLU A 71 -39.87 20.71 21.63
N LEU A 72 -40.32 21.83 21.03
CA LEU A 72 -41.72 22.27 21.05
C LEU A 72 -42.67 21.27 20.37
N ASN A 73 -42.25 20.67 19.25
CA ASN A 73 -43.09 19.73 18.49
C ASN A 73 -43.12 18.31 19.10
N HIS A 74 -42.17 17.98 19.97
CA HIS A 74 -42.07 16.67 20.61
C HIS A 74 -41.79 16.82 22.12
N PRO A 75 -42.76 17.33 22.91
CA PRO A 75 -42.55 17.70 24.32
C PRO A 75 -42.23 16.51 25.23
N ASP A 76 -42.53 15.28 24.79
CA ASP A 76 -42.21 14.05 25.52
C ASP A 76 -40.75 13.59 25.33
N LEU A 77 -40.01 14.17 24.37
CA LEU A 77 -38.60 13.84 24.19
C LEU A 77 -37.74 14.59 25.20
N VAL A 78 -36.88 13.85 25.90
CA VAL A 78 -35.85 14.42 26.78
C VAL A 78 -34.48 14.25 26.16
N THR A 79 -33.65 15.28 26.28
CA THR A 79 -32.23 15.23 25.92
C THR A 79 -31.40 15.40 27.18
N PHE A 80 -30.45 14.49 27.42
CA PHE A 80 -29.55 14.57 28.57
C PHE A 80 -28.16 14.02 28.22
N PRO A 81 -27.08 14.58 28.80
CA PRO A 81 -25.73 14.15 28.50
C PRO A 81 -25.46 12.75 29.10
N THR A 82 -24.61 11.97 28.44
CA THR A 82 -24.20 10.64 28.92
C THR A 82 -22.72 10.57 29.28
N MET A 83 -21.89 11.31 28.53
CA MET A 83 -20.44 11.46 28.74
C MET A 83 -19.96 12.68 27.95
N ALA A 84 -18.71 13.08 28.15
CA ALA A 84 -18.05 14.09 27.33
C ALA A 84 -16.82 13.52 26.64
N GLY A 85 -16.42 14.15 25.54
CA GLY A 85 -15.21 13.80 24.83
C GLY A 85 -14.54 15.03 24.24
N ALA A 86 -13.30 14.83 23.78
CA ALA A 86 -12.58 15.83 23.01
C ALA A 86 -12.67 15.54 21.52
N VAL A 87 -12.69 16.63 20.73
CA VAL A 87 -12.38 16.59 19.30
C VAL A 87 -10.91 16.96 19.13
N VAL A 88 -10.14 16.02 18.60
CA VAL A 88 -8.70 16.14 18.40
C VAL A 88 -8.38 16.47 16.96
N LEU A 89 -7.28 17.20 16.74
CA LEU A 89 -6.66 17.28 15.43
C LEU A 89 -5.67 16.13 15.29
N ALA A 90 -6.10 15.09 14.59
CA ALA A 90 -5.25 13.97 14.22
C ALA A 90 -4.50 14.32 12.93
N PHE A 91 -3.24 13.93 12.87
CA PHE A 91 -2.36 14.25 11.74
C PHE A 91 -1.43 13.08 11.40
N LYS A 92 -0.89 13.12 10.19
CA LYS A 92 0.16 12.21 9.74
C LYS A 92 1.29 13.02 9.11
N LEU A 93 2.44 13.09 9.80
CA LEU A 93 3.61 13.84 9.34
C LEU A 93 4.85 12.92 9.38
N PRO A 94 5.41 12.52 8.23
CA PRO A 94 6.56 11.62 8.19
C PRO A 94 7.78 12.19 8.92
N GLY A 95 8.42 11.36 9.75
CA GLY A 95 9.61 11.75 10.51
C GLY A 95 9.35 12.69 11.68
N PHE A 96 8.09 12.90 12.06
CA PHE A 96 7.71 13.71 13.22
C PHE A 96 7.26 12.81 14.38
N ASP A 97 8.17 12.60 15.33
CA ASP A 97 7.91 11.80 16.54
C ASP A 97 7.78 12.68 17.80
N SER A 98 7.65 13.99 17.62
CA SER A 98 7.57 14.99 18.69
C SER A 98 6.13 15.41 18.99
N GLN A 99 5.94 16.19 20.06
CA GLN A 99 4.66 16.82 20.36
C GLN A 99 4.38 17.98 19.39
N LEU A 100 3.26 17.93 18.65
CA LEU A 100 2.79 19.03 17.80
C LEU A 100 1.90 19.97 18.61
N ASN A 101 2.32 21.22 18.76
CA ASN A 101 1.57 22.28 19.42
C ASN A 101 0.89 23.18 18.38
N LEU A 102 -0.42 23.39 18.48
CA LEU A 102 -1.16 24.28 17.60
C LEU A 102 -1.90 25.33 18.44
N THR A 103 -1.67 26.61 18.12
CA THR A 103 -2.42 27.71 18.73
C THR A 103 -3.85 27.74 18.17
N ARG A 104 -4.76 28.40 18.89
CA ARG A 104 -6.15 28.53 18.41
C ARG A 104 -6.22 29.26 17.07
N GLU A 105 -5.35 30.25 16.87
CA GLU A 105 -5.20 30.97 15.61
C GLU A 105 -4.74 30.06 14.47
N VAL A 106 -3.75 29.20 14.70
CA VAL A 106 -3.27 28.24 13.70
C VAL A 106 -4.38 27.26 13.32
N VAL A 107 -5.13 26.74 14.30
CA VAL A 107 -6.24 25.83 14.04
C VAL A 107 -7.31 26.49 13.16
N VAL A 108 -7.69 27.74 13.45
CA VAL A 108 -8.61 28.51 12.59
C VAL A 108 -8.00 28.73 11.20
N GLY A 109 -6.72 29.07 11.12
CA GLY A 109 -6.01 29.36 9.88
C GLY A 109 -5.91 28.18 8.91
N ILE A 110 -5.73 26.97 9.43
CA ILE A 110 -5.70 25.73 8.61
C ILE A 110 -7.06 25.50 7.94
N PHE A 111 -8.15 25.69 8.69
CA PHE A 111 -9.50 25.35 8.24
C PHE A 111 -10.21 26.49 7.51
N ASN A 112 -9.72 27.73 7.59
CA ASN A 112 -10.32 28.86 6.88
C ASN A 112 -9.63 29.22 5.56
N GLY A 113 -8.36 28.84 5.33
CA GLY A 113 -7.68 29.53 4.24
C GLY A 113 -6.23 29.85 4.44
N THR A 114 -5.98 30.52 5.56
CA THR A 114 -4.83 31.42 5.67
C THR A 114 -3.52 30.67 5.83
N ILE A 115 -3.57 29.45 6.39
CA ILE A 115 -2.41 28.56 6.54
C ILE A 115 -2.58 27.37 5.59
N ARG A 116 -1.67 27.27 4.62
CA ARG A 116 -1.72 26.25 3.55
C ARG A 116 -0.54 25.27 3.56
N TRP A 117 0.51 25.56 4.31
CA TRP A 117 1.78 24.82 4.27
C TRP A 117 2.21 24.41 5.67
N TRP A 118 2.87 23.26 5.80
CA TRP A 118 3.38 22.76 7.08
C TRP A 118 4.50 23.64 7.66
N ASN A 119 5.31 24.28 6.81
CA ASN A 119 6.39 25.18 7.22
C ASN A 119 5.95 26.64 7.43
N ASP A 120 4.65 26.88 7.57
CA ASP A 120 4.13 28.21 7.91
C ASP A 120 4.77 28.74 9.20
N THR A 121 5.02 30.06 9.23
CA THR A 121 5.75 30.69 10.33
C THR A 121 5.03 30.54 11.67
N LEU A 122 3.69 30.53 11.69
CA LEU A 122 2.91 30.36 12.91
C LEU A 122 2.98 28.94 13.47
N ILE A 123 3.03 27.93 12.59
CA ILE A 123 3.28 26.53 12.98
C ILE A 123 4.71 26.39 13.51
N GLN A 124 5.69 26.99 12.82
CA GLN A 124 7.09 26.91 13.20
C GLN A 124 7.39 27.60 14.53
N GLN A 125 6.75 28.73 14.83
CA GLN A 125 6.92 29.48 16.09
C GLN A 125 6.48 28.68 17.33
N SER A 126 5.39 27.93 17.21
CA SER A 126 4.87 27.10 18.31
C SER A 126 5.62 25.77 18.47
N ASN A 127 6.47 25.42 17.50
CA ASN A 127 7.19 24.15 17.41
C ASN A 127 8.66 24.36 16.99
N PRO A 128 9.48 25.09 17.77
CA PRO A 128 10.86 25.44 17.39
C PRO A 128 11.80 24.23 17.32
N HIS A 129 11.40 23.09 17.89
CA HIS A 129 12.22 21.88 18.00
C HIS A 129 12.25 21.05 16.71
N PHE A 130 11.41 21.35 15.72
CA PHE A 130 11.31 20.59 14.48
C PHE A 130 11.26 21.54 13.28
N THR A 131 12.00 21.19 12.23
CA THR A 131 11.96 21.94 10.97
C THR A 131 10.92 21.32 10.05
N PHE A 132 9.83 22.03 9.81
CA PHE A 132 8.74 21.52 8.98
C PHE A 132 9.10 21.52 7.49
N PRO A 133 8.67 20.49 6.74
CA PRO A 133 8.91 20.42 5.31
C PRO A 133 8.08 21.44 4.54
N TYR A 134 8.58 21.90 3.41
CA TYR A 134 7.82 22.69 2.44
C TYR A 134 6.83 21.79 1.70
N HIS A 135 5.74 21.41 2.39
CA HIS A 135 4.67 20.59 1.86
C HIS A 135 3.32 21.21 2.19
N ARG A 136 2.38 21.17 1.24
CA ARG A 136 1.02 21.67 1.41
C ARG A 136 0.27 20.82 2.43
N LEU A 137 -0.54 21.45 3.27
CA LEU A 137 -1.45 20.76 4.19
C LEU A 137 -2.56 20.05 3.40
N ILE A 138 -2.73 18.75 3.66
CA ILE A 138 -3.90 17.99 3.20
C ILE A 138 -4.96 18.07 4.31
N VAL A 139 -5.90 19.01 4.18
CA VAL A 139 -6.91 19.27 5.22
C VAL A 139 -8.15 18.41 4.98
N LEU A 140 -8.62 17.75 6.03
CA LEU A 140 -9.72 16.79 5.97
C LEU A 140 -10.93 17.26 6.76
N ALA A 141 -12.13 17.03 6.22
CA ALA A 141 -13.39 17.28 6.91
C ALA A 141 -14.39 16.14 6.74
N ARG A 142 -15.51 16.21 7.46
CA ARG A 142 -16.58 15.21 7.40
C ARG A 142 -17.47 15.40 6.18
N ALA A 143 -17.78 14.30 5.50
CA ALA A 143 -18.68 14.28 4.34
C ALA A 143 -20.16 14.21 4.73
N ASP A 144 -20.47 13.73 5.94
CA ASP A 144 -21.82 13.49 6.45
C ASP A 144 -22.26 14.54 7.48
N LYS A 145 -23.58 14.64 7.71
CA LYS A 145 -24.12 15.49 8.77
C LYS A 145 -23.63 15.02 10.14
N SER A 146 -22.75 15.78 10.76
CA SER A 146 -21.84 15.30 11.81
C SER A 146 -21.93 16.16 13.07
N GLY A 147 -22.16 15.50 14.22
CA GLY A 147 -22.09 16.14 15.53
C GLY A 147 -20.67 16.61 15.88
N THR A 148 -19.66 15.80 15.52
CA THR A 148 -18.24 16.17 15.65
C THR A 148 -17.90 17.45 14.88
N THR A 149 -18.50 17.66 13.71
CA THR A 149 -18.32 18.89 12.91
C THR A 149 -18.99 20.08 13.59
N SER A 150 -20.14 19.88 14.21
CA SER A 150 -20.79 20.91 15.02
C SER A 150 -19.89 21.31 16.19
N LEU A 151 -19.40 20.36 16.99
CA LEU A 151 -18.49 20.63 18.11
C LEU A 151 -17.20 21.31 17.65
N PHE A 152 -16.64 20.87 16.52
CA PHE A 152 -15.43 21.48 15.98
C PHE A 152 -15.66 22.93 15.54
N THR A 153 -16.71 23.18 14.75
CA THR A 153 -17.02 24.54 14.24
C THR A 153 -17.51 25.48 15.35
N GLU A 154 -18.20 24.97 16.37
CA GLU A 154 -18.54 25.71 17.58
C GLU A 154 -17.28 26.14 18.34
N ALA A 155 -16.28 25.26 18.45
CA ALA A 155 -14.99 25.65 19.01
C ALA A 155 -14.31 26.73 18.16
N LEU A 156 -14.28 26.60 16.83
CA LEU A 156 -13.69 27.61 15.93
C LEU A 156 -14.39 28.98 16.05
N SER A 157 -15.71 29.00 16.12
CA SER A 157 -16.50 30.21 16.40
C SER A 157 -16.13 30.84 17.75
N SER A 158 -15.88 30.01 18.78
CA SER A 158 -15.41 30.50 20.08
C SER A 158 -13.96 31.03 20.08
N PHE A 159 -13.16 30.62 19.09
CA PHE A 159 -11.77 31.03 18.95
C PHE A 159 -11.61 32.32 18.17
N SER A 160 -12.45 32.54 17.16
CA SER A 160 -12.36 33.67 16.24
C SER A 160 -13.74 34.22 15.87
N SER A 161 -13.95 35.50 16.17
CA SER A 161 -15.15 36.22 15.73
C SER A 161 -15.24 36.34 14.20
N ALA A 162 -14.11 36.37 13.50
CA ALA A 162 -14.08 36.36 12.04
C ALA A 162 -14.60 35.03 11.48
N TRP A 163 -14.21 33.90 12.09
CA TRP A 163 -14.77 32.59 11.74
C TRP A 163 -16.27 32.56 11.96
N ASP A 164 -16.72 33.04 13.12
CA ASP A 164 -18.14 33.00 13.50
C ASP A 164 -19.02 33.81 12.54
N ASN A 165 -18.57 34.99 12.15
CA ASN A 165 -19.29 35.85 11.20
C ASN A 165 -19.33 35.25 9.78
N THR A 166 -18.25 34.60 9.33
CA THR A 166 -18.14 34.09 7.95
C THR A 166 -18.76 32.69 7.80
N TYR A 167 -18.38 31.74 8.65
CA TYR A 167 -18.81 30.34 8.53
C TYR A 167 -19.82 29.94 9.61
N GLY A 168 -19.70 30.51 10.81
CA GLY A 168 -20.53 30.17 11.98
C GLY A 168 -20.46 28.69 12.37
N ILE A 169 -21.44 28.27 13.16
CA ILE A 169 -21.59 26.88 13.64
C ILE A 169 -22.43 26.09 12.65
N PHE A 170 -21.94 24.93 12.22
CA PHE A 170 -22.70 24.06 11.32
C PHE A 170 -22.37 22.59 11.53
N SER A 171 -23.32 21.74 11.15
CA SER A 171 -23.18 20.28 11.20
C SER A 171 -23.38 19.61 9.85
N ASN A 172 -23.69 20.37 8.80
CA ASN A 172 -24.00 19.83 7.48
C ASN A 172 -22.78 19.11 6.89
N GLY A 173 -23.05 18.15 6.01
CA GLY A 173 -22.03 17.47 5.22
C GLY A 173 -22.10 17.91 3.76
N VAL A 174 -21.41 17.18 2.89
CA VAL A 174 -21.45 17.40 1.44
C VAL A 174 -22.87 17.14 0.93
N SER A 175 -23.41 18.07 0.15
CA SER A 175 -24.73 17.96 -0.46
C SER A 175 -24.78 16.76 -1.41
N SER A 176 -25.77 15.90 -1.22
CA SER A 176 -25.99 14.74 -2.10
C SER A 176 -26.45 15.13 -3.51
N VAL A 177 -26.89 16.39 -3.70
CA VAL A 177 -27.39 16.89 -4.99
C VAL A 177 -26.27 17.53 -5.81
N THR A 178 -25.47 18.40 -5.18
CA THR A 178 -24.41 19.14 -5.87
C THR A 178 -23.06 18.44 -5.79
N GLY A 179 -22.87 17.51 -4.84
CA GLY A 179 -21.56 16.93 -4.54
C GLY A 179 -20.59 17.91 -3.87
N LEU A 180 -21.07 19.09 -3.50
CA LEU A 180 -20.30 20.18 -2.90
C LEU A 180 -20.73 20.41 -1.45
N HIS A 181 -19.82 20.94 -0.64
CA HIS A 181 -20.17 21.35 0.72
C HIS A 181 -20.54 22.84 0.73
N ASP A 182 -21.65 23.20 1.38
CA ASP A 182 -22.21 24.57 1.31
C ASP A 182 -21.43 25.60 2.14
N ARG A 183 -20.67 25.17 3.15
CA ARG A 183 -19.90 26.04 4.07
C ARG A 183 -18.37 25.89 3.98
N TRP A 184 -17.84 24.66 3.97
CA TRP A 184 -16.43 24.39 3.73
C TRP A 184 -16.01 24.85 2.33
N GLU A 185 -14.97 25.68 2.29
CA GLU A 185 -14.32 26.09 1.05
C GLU A 185 -13.58 24.90 0.42
N GLN A 186 -13.78 24.74 -0.89
CA GLN A 186 -13.39 23.55 -1.62
C GLN A 186 -11.89 23.52 -1.97
N ASP A 187 -11.25 24.68 -1.98
CA ASP A 187 -9.81 24.88 -2.13
C ASP A 187 -9.06 24.78 -0.79
N VAL A 188 -9.78 24.86 0.34
CA VAL A 188 -9.27 24.60 1.70
C VAL A 188 -9.30 23.11 2.01
N ILE A 189 -10.49 22.49 1.96
CA ILE A 189 -10.66 21.08 2.34
C ILE A 189 -10.28 20.19 1.16
N THR A 190 -9.23 19.39 1.33
CA THR A 190 -8.68 18.55 0.28
C THR A 190 -9.51 17.28 0.07
N TYR A 191 -9.93 16.63 1.17
CA TYR A 191 -10.79 15.43 1.08
C TYR A 191 -11.86 15.42 2.18
N PHE A 192 -12.98 14.78 1.86
CA PHE A 192 -14.10 14.58 2.77
C PHE A 192 -14.25 13.10 3.14
N GLY A 193 -14.14 12.79 4.43
CA GLY A 193 -14.34 11.45 4.97
C GLY A 193 -15.75 11.25 5.51
N LYS A 194 -16.44 10.17 5.12
CA LYS A 194 -17.75 9.83 5.68
C LYS A 194 -17.58 9.14 7.04
N THR A 195 -18.22 9.66 8.08
CA THR A 195 -18.05 9.24 9.50
C THR A 195 -16.61 9.46 10.02
N SER A 196 -16.39 9.25 11.32
CA SER A 196 -15.04 9.30 11.90
C SER A 196 -14.09 8.29 11.27
N ALA A 197 -14.57 7.07 10.97
CA ALA A 197 -13.76 6.03 10.35
C ALA A 197 -13.27 6.40 8.94
N GLY A 198 -14.11 7.10 8.15
CA GLY A 198 -13.71 7.57 6.83
C GLY A 198 -12.61 8.61 6.90
N VAL A 199 -12.68 9.53 7.87
CA VAL A 199 -11.63 10.54 8.09
C VAL A 199 -10.33 9.86 8.58
N SER A 200 -10.40 8.93 9.54
CA SER A 200 -9.23 8.16 9.99
C SER A 200 -8.56 7.38 8.86
N GLY A 201 -9.34 6.71 8.01
CA GLY A 201 -8.81 5.95 6.89
C GLY A 201 -8.05 6.81 5.87
N ILE A 202 -8.52 8.05 5.64
CA ILE A 202 -7.81 9.01 4.79
C ILE A 202 -6.52 9.48 5.49
N LEU A 203 -6.57 9.84 6.79
CA LEU A 203 -5.39 10.24 7.56
C LEU A 203 -4.28 9.19 7.53
N MET A 204 -4.60 7.91 7.67
CA MET A 204 -3.62 6.82 7.58
C MET A 204 -2.99 6.69 6.19
N SER A 205 -3.75 7.03 5.14
CA SER A 205 -3.35 6.79 3.75
C SER A 205 -2.50 7.92 3.18
N PHE A 206 -2.71 9.16 3.62
CA PHE A 206 -2.06 10.33 3.07
C PHE A 206 -1.12 10.98 4.08
N ASP A 207 0.16 11.03 3.75
CA ASP A 207 1.14 11.81 4.50
C ASP A 207 0.85 13.30 4.36
N PHE A 208 1.30 14.10 5.33
CA PHE A 208 1.07 15.54 5.41
C PHE A 208 -0.40 15.94 5.59
N SER A 209 -1.22 15.01 6.09
CA SER A 209 -2.65 15.23 6.31
C SER A 209 -2.99 15.61 7.74
N ILE A 210 -4.04 16.41 7.89
CA ILE A 210 -4.60 16.83 9.18
C ILE A 210 -6.13 16.87 9.11
N GLY A 211 -6.79 16.40 10.16
CA GLY A 211 -8.24 16.33 10.24
C GLY A 211 -8.74 16.24 11.67
N TYR A 212 -10.03 16.48 11.87
CA TYR A 212 -10.65 16.43 13.19
C TYR A 212 -11.38 15.10 13.44
N LEU A 213 -11.16 14.51 14.61
CA LEU A 213 -11.72 13.22 15.04
C LEU A 213 -12.10 13.26 16.52
N SER A 214 -12.87 12.28 17.01
CA SER A 214 -12.94 12.05 18.46
C SER A 214 -11.65 11.41 18.95
N THR A 215 -11.25 11.67 20.21
CA THR A 215 -10.06 11.06 20.83
C THR A 215 -10.04 9.54 20.64
N GLY A 216 -11.12 8.84 21.00
CA GLY A 216 -11.20 7.38 20.84
C GLY A 216 -11.06 6.89 19.40
N SER A 217 -11.54 7.66 18.40
CA SER A 217 -11.36 7.29 16.99
C SER A 217 -9.92 7.44 16.52
N ALA A 218 -9.20 8.45 17.02
CA ALA A 218 -7.78 8.67 16.73
C ALA A 218 -6.91 7.59 17.39
N GLU A 219 -7.21 7.23 18.64
CA GLU A 219 -6.53 6.16 19.39
C GLU A 219 -6.75 4.76 18.77
N GLU A 220 -8.00 4.39 18.41
CA GLU A 220 -8.30 3.12 17.71
C GLU A 220 -7.53 3.01 16.38
N SER A 221 -7.22 4.17 15.79
CA SER A 221 -6.49 4.30 14.54
C SER A 221 -4.97 4.39 14.71
N GLY A 222 -4.46 4.50 15.93
CA GLY A 222 -3.02 4.73 16.18
C GLY A 222 -2.49 6.03 15.57
N LEU A 223 -3.35 7.05 15.41
CA LEU A 223 -2.98 8.34 14.83
C LEU A 223 -2.42 9.29 15.90
N GLN A 224 -1.41 10.07 15.53
CA GLN A 224 -0.88 11.14 16.37
C GLN A 224 -1.87 12.30 16.44
N THR A 225 -1.97 12.96 17.59
CA THR A 225 -2.89 14.07 17.85
C THR A 225 -2.16 15.30 18.35
N ALA A 226 -2.54 16.48 17.86
CA ALA A 226 -1.95 17.75 18.27
C ALA A 226 -2.43 18.20 19.66
N TYR A 227 -1.56 18.94 20.36
CA TYR A 227 -1.90 19.67 21.57
C TYR A 227 -2.43 21.03 21.18
N ILE A 228 -3.57 21.42 21.75
CA ILE A 228 -4.24 22.67 21.38
C ILE A 228 -4.10 23.67 22.52
N GLU A 229 -3.72 24.88 22.18
CA GLU A 229 -3.65 26.00 23.11
C GLU A 229 -5.05 26.31 23.69
N ASN A 230 -5.16 26.35 25.01
CA ASN A 230 -6.41 26.70 25.69
C ASN A 230 -6.58 28.23 25.82
N ARG A 231 -7.66 28.66 26.47
CA ARG A 231 -7.95 30.09 26.69
C ARG A 231 -6.86 30.83 27.48
N LYS A 232 -6.13 30.11 28.32
CA LYS A 232 -5.07 30.63 29.20
C LYS A 232 -3.68 30.62 28.55
N GLY A 233 -3.55 30.10 27.33
CA GLY A 233 -2.28 30.02 26.60
C GLY A 233 -1.48 28.74 26.84
N PHE A 234 -2.04 27.74 27.53
CA PHE A 234 -1.38 26.45 27.76
C PHE A 234 -1.75 25.43 26.69
N PHE A 235 -0.76 24.70 26.17
CA PHE A 235 -0.98 23.59 25.23
C PHE A 235 -1.46 22.35 25.98
N CYS A 236 -2.72 21.97 25.74
CA CYS A 236 -3.37 20.87 26.45
C CYS A 236 -3.54 19.64 25.55
N GLN A 237 -3.24 18.46 26.10
CA GLN A 237 -3.56 17.18 25.47
C GLN A 237 -5.05 16.85 25.66
N ALA A 238 -5.63 16.13 24.71
CA ALA A 238 -7.00 15.65 24.77
C ALA A 238 -7.18 14.41 25.64
N THR A 239 -6.93 14.52 26.94
CA THR A 239 -7.16 13.42 27.90
C THR A 239 -8.54 13.51 28.54
N ALA A 240 -9.06 12.38 29.02
CA ALA A 240 -10.31 12.34 29.79
C ALA A 240 -10.28 13.30 31.00
N HIS A 241 -9.12 13.42 31.66
CA HIS A 241 -8.95 14.35 32.78
C HIS A 241 -9.08 15.83 32.34
N ASN A 242 -8.46 16.22 31.23
CA ASN A 242 -8.54 17.59 30.73
C ASN A 242 -9.94 17.96 30.22
N VAL A 243 -10.70 16.99 29.70
CA VAL A 243 -12.12 17.15 29.34
C VAL A 243 -12.99 17.26 30.60
N GLN A 244 -12.69 16.47 31.64
CA GLN A 244 -13.36 16.57 32.95
C GLN A 244 -13.21 17.97 33.54
N ASN A 245 -12.01 18.56 33.48
CA ASN A 245 -11.76 19.91 33.96
C ASN A 245 -12.58 20.96 33.21
N SER A 246 -12.85 20.77 31.91
CA SER A 246 -13.77 21.62 31.14
C SER A 246 -15.22 21.47 31.62
N MET A 247 -15.68 20.24 31.90
CA MET A 247 -17.01 19.98 32.45
C MET A 247 -17.20 20.62 33.83
N ASP A 248 -16.25 20.40 34.73
CA ASP A 248 -16.35 20.87 36.12
C ASP A 248 -16.35 22.40 36.18
N TYR A 249 -15.59 23.07 35.32
CA TYR A 249 -15.59 24.53 35.19
C TYR A 249 -16.99 25.08 34.87
N PHE A 250 -17.68 24.51 33.86
CA PHE A 250 -18.98 25.01 33.44
C PHE A 250 -20.15 24.50 34.31
N ALA A 251 -20.03 23.32 34.92
CA ALA A 251 -21.04 22.76 35.82
C ALA A 251 -21.23 23.55 37.13
N GLN A 252 -20.20 24.31 37.53
CA GLN A 252 -20.27 25.23 38.66
C GLN A 252 -21.05 26.50 38.33
N ILE A 253 -21.04 26.92 37.06
CA ILE A 253 -21.59 28.22 36.62
C ILE A 253 -23.00 28.05 36.03
N ASN A 254 -23.31 26.87 35.50
CA ASN A 254 -24.59 26.57 34.86
C ASN A 254 -25.41 25.57 35.67
N SER A 255 -26.70 25.87 35.84
CA SER A 255 -27.69 24.95 36.42
C SER A 255 -28.14 23.87 35.44
N ASP A 256 -28.14 24.20 34.14
CA ASP A 256 -28.75 23.39 33.10
C ASP A 256 -27.89 22.18 32.71
N LEU A 257 -28.48 21.18 32.07
CA LEU A 257 -27.79 19.94 31.66
C LEU A 257 -27.16 20.02 30.27
N THR A 258 -27.30 21.15 29.57
CA THR A 258 -27.04 21.27 28.12
C THR A 258 -26.12 22.44 27.76
N PHE A 259 -25.14 22.77 28.61
CA PHE A 259 -24.17 23.83 28.36
C PHE A 259 -23.01 23.39 27.46
N SER A 260 -22.35 24.36 26.82
CA SER A 260 -21.19 24.15 25.97
C SER A 260 -19.91 23.93 26.79
N LEU A 261 -19.02 23.05 26.31
CA LEU A 261 -17.73 22.75 26.96
C LEU A 261 -16.54 23.44 26.28
N HIS A 262 -16.78 24.22 25.24
CA HIS A 262 -15.73 24.85 24.44
C HIS A 262 -15.01 25.95 25.21
N ASN A 263 -13.68 26.02 25.01
CA ASN A 263 -12.83 27.12 25.47
C ASN A 263 -12.99 27.46 26.97
N ALA A 264 -13.09 26.42 27.81
CA ALA A 264 -13.13 26.57 29.27
C ALA A 264 -11.90 27.33 29.80
N GLY A 265 -12.07 27.98 30.95
CA GLY A 265 -11.12 28.96 31.49
C GLY A 265 -10.07 28.40 32.45
N SER A 266 -9.93 27.08 32.59
CA SER A 266 -8.97 26.46 33.51
C SER A 266 -7.61 26.22 32.84
N GLU A 267 -6.55 26.04 33.65
CA GLU A 267 -5.18 25.88 33.14
C GLU A 267 -4.98 24.59 32.33
N THR A 268 -5.79 23.56 32.61
CA THR A 268 -5.68 22.22 32.02
C THR A 268 -6.92 21.84 31.20
N SER A 269 -7.88 22.74 31.00
CA SER A 269 -9.05 22.45 30.16
C SER A 269 -8.66 22.32 28.69
N TYR A 270 -9.08 21.21 28.08
CA TYR A 270 -8.94 21.04 26.64
C TYR A 270 -9.99 21.91 25.91
N PRO A 271 -9.60 22.71 24.89
CA PRO A 271 -10.46 23.77 24.35
C PRO A 271 -11.53 23.30 23.37
N ILE A 272 -11.40 22.09 22.81
CA ILE A 272 -12.36 21.51 21.86
C ILE A 272 -13.02 20.27 22.49
N ALA A 273 -13.92 20.48 23.44
CA ALA A 273 -14.65 19.44 24.14
C ALA A 273 -16.16 19.57 23.95
N GLY A 274 -16.90 18.46 24.06
CA GLY A 274 -18.35 18.47 23.94
C GLY A 274 -19.01 17.26 24.60
N PHE A 275 -20.27 17.45 24.99
CA PHE A 275 -21.12 16.36 25.47
C PHE A 275 -21.66 15.55 24.30
N THR A 276 -21.85 14.25 24.56
CA THR A 276 -22.77 13.43 23.79
C THR A 276 -24.00 13.14 24.65
N HIS A 277 -25.16 13.10 24.01
CA HIS A 277 -26.46 13.04 24.68
C HIS A 277 -27.24 11.83 24.22
N PHE A 278 -28.11 11.33 25.10
CA PHE A 278 -29.23 10.50 24.69
C PHE A 278 -30.50 11.32 24.57
N ILE A 279 -31.34 10.90 23.63
CA ILE A 279 -32.66 11.43 23.36
C ILE A 279 -33.63 10.26 23.44
N ALA A 280 -34.61 10.34 24.33
CA ALA A 280 -35.60 9.28 24.53
C ALA A 280 -36.96 9.88 24.93
N TYR A 281 -38.03 9.10 24.76
CA TYR A 281 -39.37 9.47 25.21
C TYR A 281 -39.52 9.26 26.71
N LYS A 282 -39.98 10.27 27.47
CA LYS A 282 -40.17 10.16 28.93
C LYS A 282 -41.35 9.26 29.29
N THR A 283 -42.45 9.35 28.54
CA THR A 283 -43.72 8.68 28.88
C THR A 283 -44.22 7.69 27.82
N SER A 284 -43.85 7.89 26.57
CA SER A 284 -44.38 7.13 25.42
C SER A 284 -43.42 6.08 24.84
N MET A 285 -42.47 5.57 25.65
CA MET A 285 -41.63 4.44 25.22
C MET A 285 -42.47 3.22 24.84
N SER A 286 -41.97 2.44 23.88
CA SER A 286 -42.68 1.31 23.24
C SER A 286 -43.17 0.23 24.22
N SER A 287 -42.48 0.02 25.34
CA SER A 287 -42.82 -0.98 26.36
C SER A 287 -42.27 -0.56 27.72
N CYS A 288 -43.00 -0.85 28.80
CA CYS A 288 -42.51 -0.62 30.15
C CYS A 288 -41.28 -1.48 30.49
N LEU A 289 -41.13 -2.64 29.86
CA LEU A 289 -39.93 -3.47 30.01
C LEU A 289 -38.70 -2.81 29.35
N SER A 290 -38.87 -2.27 28.15
CA SER A 290 -37.81 -1.52 27.46
C SER A 290 -37.48 -0.23 28.21
N ALA A 291 -38.48 0.51 28.69
CA ALA A 291 -38.24 1.70 29.52
C ALA A 291 -37.42 1.38 30.77
N ARG A 292 -37.79 0.32 31.50
CA ARG A 292 -37.07 -0.11 32.70
C ARG A 292 -35.63 -0.53 32.40
N GLU A 293 -35.41 -1.36 31.38
CA GLU A 293 -34.05 -1.79 31.03
C GLU A 293 -33.21 -0.65 30.43
N PHE A 294 -33.82 0.32 29.73
CA PHE A 294 -33.13 1.51 29.25
C PHE A 294 -32.61 2.36 30.42
N ILE A 295 -33.47 2.65 31.40
CA ILE A 295 -33.06 3.40 32.59
C ILE A 295 -31.98 2.65 33.38
N ARG A 296 -32.12 1.32 33.52
CA ARG A 296 -31.09 0.48 34.15
C ARG A 296 -29.77 0.49 33.40
N TYR A 297 -29.80 0.49 32.07
CA TYR A 297 -28.59 0.60 31.25
C TYR A 297 -27.91 1.96 31.48
N VAL A 298 -28.69 3.04 31.51
CA VAL A 298 -28.18 4.40 31.74
C VAL A 298 -27.57 4.54 33.13
N ASP A 299 -28.28 4.10 34.16
CA ASP A 299 -27.78 4.10 35.54
C ASP A 299 -26.50 3.26 35.68
N TRP A 300 -26.49 2.06 35.07
CA TRP A 300 -25.36 1.13 35.14
C TRP A 300 -24.05 1.74 34.62
N PHE A 301 -24.03 2.34 33.43
CA PHE A 301 -22.77 2.90 32.91
C PHE A 301 -22.37 4.21 33.62
N MET A 302 -23.30 4.90 34.28
CA MET A 302 -23.01 6.12 35.04
C MET A 302 -22.44 5.82 36.44
N THR A 303 -22.86 4.72 37.06
CA THR A 303 -22.51 4.38 38.46
C THR A 303 -21.45 3.29 38.57
N ASP A 304 -21.39 2.34 37.63
CA ASP A 304 -20.45 1.22 37.67
C ASP A 304 -19.00 1.68 37.48
N SER A 305 -18.14 1.30 38.42
CA SER A 305 -16.74 1.75 38.42
C SER A 305 -15.91 1.20 37.24
N GLU A 306 -16.23 0.00 36.75
CA GLU A 306 -15.51 -0.60 35.62
C GLU A 306 -15.94 0.04 34.31
N GLN A 307 -17.24 0.33 34.13
CA GLN A 307 -17.70 1.02 32.92
C GLN A 307 -17.21 2.45 32.83
N ARG A 308 -17.09 3.14 33.97
CA ARG A 308 -16.43 4.46 34.03
C ARG A 308 -14.95 4.37 33.65
N LYS A 309 -14.22 3.32 34.04
CA LYS A 309 -12.84 3.08 33.59
C LYS A 309 -12.78 2.79 32.09
N VAL A 310 -13.71 2.01 31.56
CA VAL A 310 -13.82 1.74 30.12
C VAL A 310 -14.01 3.04 29.33
N CYS A 311 -14.86 3.95 29.82
CA CYS A 311 -15.03 5.29 29.22
C CYS A 311 -13.68 6.02 29.11
N ILE A 312 -12.92 6.05 30.22
CA ILE A 312 -11.60 6.69 30.30
C ILE A 312 -10.58 6.01 29.38
N SER A 313 -10.57 4.67 29.29
CA SER A 313 -9.62 3.94 28.45
C SER A 313 -9.81 4.16 26.94
N TYR A 314 -10.98 4.69 26.54
CA TYR A 314 -11.28 5.06 25.15
C TYR A 314 -11.22 6.59 24.93
N GLY A 315 -10.54 7.32 25.82
CA GLY A 315 -10.29 8.76 25.67
C GLY A 315 -11.51 9.64 25.94
N MET A 316 -12.57 9.11 26.56
CA MET A 316 -13.79 9.85 26.91
C MET A 316 -13.85 10.11 28.42
N ALA A 317 -14.50 11.21 28.81
CA ALA A 317 -14.67 11.59 30.20
C ALA A 317 -16.06 11.16 30.71
N PRO A 318 -16.16 10.32 31.76
CA PRO A 318 -17.43 10.02 32.40
C PRO A 318 -17.99 11.29 33.04
N LEU A 319 -19.31 11.38 33.20
CA LEU A 319 -19.90 12.56 33.84
C LEU A 319 -19.41 12.73 35.29
N SER A 320 -19.27 13.98 35.72
CA SER A 320 -18.96 14.31 37.11
C SER A 320 -20.07 13.78 38.04
N THR A 321 -19.73 13.52 39.29
CA THR A 321 -20.69 13.04 40.29
C THR A 321 -21.87 13.99 40.48
N SER A 322 -21.61 15.31 40.40
CA SER A 322 -22.66 16.33 40.46
C SER A 322 -23.60 16.26 39.27
N MET A 323 -23.09 16.03 38.06
CA MET A 323 -23.93 15.85 36.86
C MET A 323 -24.75 14.57 36.91
N VAL A 324 -24.14 13.45 37.33
CA VAL A 324 -24.87 12.17 37.49
C VAL A 324 -26.04 12.33 38.46
N ALA A 325 -25.83 13.01 39.60
CA ALA A 325 -26.90 13.28 40.56
C ALA A 325 -28.03 14.13 39.94
N ARG A 326 -27.69 15.22 39.22
CA ARG A 326 -28.69 16.07 38.55
C ARG A 326 -29.49 15.30 37.49
N ILE A 327 -28.85 14.43 36.72
CA ILE A 327 -29.53 13.61 35.69
C ILE A 327 -30.43 12.56 36.35
N THR A 328 -29.96 11.94 37.43
CA THR A 328 -30.76 10.93 38.15
C THR A 328 -32.04 11.56 38.68
N GLU A 329 -31.94 12.70 39.36
CA GLU A 329 -33.09 13.38 39.95
C GLU A 329 -34.01 14.05 38.92
N ASN A 330 -33.46 14.78 37.95
CA ASN A 330 -34.25 15.63 37.05
C ASN A 330 -34.60 14.94 35.72
N VAL A 331 -34.07 13.75 35.45
CA VAL A 331 -34.31 13.04 34.18
C VAL A 331 -34.74 11.61 34.44
N LEU A 332 -33.90 10.77 35.05
CA LEU A 332 -34.19 9.32 35.13
C LEU A 332 -35.42 9.00 35.96
N LYS A 333 -35.63 9.72 37.07
CA LYS A 333 -36.83 9.58 37.92
C LYS A 333 -38.11 10.14 37.29
N GLU A 334 -38.01 10.97 36.26
CA GLU A 334 -39.19 11.51 35.57
C GLU A 334 -39.77 10.55 34.53
N PHE A 335 -39.07 9.46 34.18
CA PHE A 335 -39.60 8.47 33.24
C PHE A 335 -40.79 7.73 33.85
N THR A 336 -41.90 7.71 33.12
CA THR A 336 -43.11 7.00 33.52
C THR A 336 -43.56 6.05 32.42
N CYS A 337 -44.18 4.93 32.79
CA CYS A 337 -44.82 4.04 31.85
C CYS A 337 -46.17 3.62 32.43
N GLN A 338 -47.25 3.82 31.65
CA GLN A 338 -48.62 3.56 32.10
C GLN A 338 -48.96 4.26 33.44
N GLY A 339 -48.39 5.46 33.67
CA GLY A 339 -48.59 6.25 34.89
C GLY A 339 -47.77 5.79 36.11
N GLN A 340 -46.91 4.78 35.98
CA GLN A 340 -46.01 4.32 37.04
C GLN A 340 -44.57 4.79 36.82
N SER A 341 -43.86 5.10 37.89
CA SER A 341 -42.43 5.47 37.87
C SER A 341 -41.58 4.29 37.36
N VAL A 342 -40.82 4.53 36.29
CA VAL A 342 -39.92 3.52 35.71
C VAL A 342 -38.73 3.25 36.64
N TRP A 343 -38.29 4.27 37.37
CA TRP A 343 -37.21 4.15 38.35
C TRP A 343 -37.58 3.18 39.48
N ASP A 344 -38.77 3.33 40.06
CA ASP A 344 -39.22 2.47 41.16
C ASP A 344 -39.41 1.02 40.69
N MET A 345 -39.90 0.83 39.46
CA MET A 345 -40.00 -0.49 38.83
C MET A 345 -38.63 -1.15 38.63
N MET A 346 -37.59 -0.37 38.30
CA MET A 346 -36.23 -0.85 38.15
C MET A 346 -35.65 -1.32 39.50
N GLU A 347 -35.74 -0.49 40.53
CA GLU A 347 -35.21 -0.82 41.87
C GLU A 347 -35.88 -2.08 42.44
N ALA A 348 -37.21 -2.19 42.31
CA ALA A 348 -37.94 -3.38 42.73
C ALA A 348 -37.50 -4.64 41.99
N ASN A 349 -37.18 -4.52 40.69
CA ASN A 349 -36.70 -5.64 39.88
C ASN A 349 -35.29 -6.09 40.29
N ILE A 350 -34.37 -5.17 40.55
CA ILE A 350 -33.02 -5.47 41.07
C ILE A 350 -33.12 -6.20 42.42
N ALA A 351 -33.98 -5.73 43.32
CA ALA A 351 -34.18 -6.35 44.62
C ALA A 351 -34.76 -7.78 44.54
N ALA A 352 -35.56 -8.09 43.50
CA ALA A 352 -36.10 -9.43 43.28
C ALA A 352 -35.07 -10.39 42.66
N GLU A 353 -34.25 -9.91 41.72
CA GLU A 353 -33.16 -10.69 41.10
C GLU A 353 -32.11 -11.14 42.13
N ASN A 354 -31.76 -10.27 43.08
CA ASN A 354 -30.83 -10.57 44.16
C ASN A 354 -31.34 -11.62 45.18
N LYS A 355 -32.60 -12.07 45.06
CA LYS A 355 -33.22 -13.06 45.96
C LYS A 355 -33.31 -14.49 45.36
N GLN A 356 -32.91 -14.74 44.10
CA GLN A 356 -33.01 -16.07 43.49
C GLN A 356 -31.77 -16.97 43.77
N PRO A 357 -31.93 -18.24 44.22
CA PRO A 357 -30.82 -19.18 44.40
C PRO A 357 -30.43 -19.89 43.09
N VAL A 358 -29.12 -20.12 42.90
CA VAL A 358 -28.47 -20.58 41.65
C VAL A 358 -28.75 -22.06 41.34
N THR A 359 -29.23 -22.41 40.13
CA THR A 359 -29.55 -23.78 39.68
C THR A 359 -28.99 -24.11 38.28
N TRP A 360 -27.73 -24.56 38.14
CA TRP A 360 -27.06 -24.75 36.83
C TRP A 360 -26.82 -26.20 36.36
N ILE A 361 -27.43 -27.23 36.96
CA ILE A 361 -27.02 -28.64 36.71
C ILE A 361 -27.52 -29.25 35.37
N VAL A 362 -28.42 -28.61 34.62
CA VAL A 362 -29.11 -29.22 33.46
C VAL A 362 -28.58 -28.86 32.03
N PRO A 363 -27.94 -27.71 31.70
CA PRO A 363 -27.73 -27.30 30.30
C PRO A 363 -26.62 -28.00 29.49
N VAL A 364 -25.86 -28.93 30.07
CA VAL A 364 -24.73 -29.58 29.37
C VAL A 364 -25.22 -30.58 28.30
N ALA A 365 -26.45 -31.09 28.41
CA ALA A 365 -27.00 -32.08 27.48
C ALA A 365 -27.50 -31.52 26.13
N VAL A 366 -27.57 -30.18 25.97
CA VAL A 366 -28.20 -29.51 24.81
C VAL A 366 -27.21 -28.75 23.92
N SER A 367 -25.94 -28.60 24.31
CA SER A 367 -24.95 -27.77 23.60
C SER A 367 -24.35 -28.38 22.33
N VAL A 368 -24.45 -29.70 22.13
CA VAL A 368 -23.83 -30.43 21.00
C VAL A 368 -24.50 -30.19 19.62
N PRO A 369 -25.84 -30.09 19.49
CA PRO A 369 -26.49 -29.82 18.20
C PRO A 369 -26.28 -28.39 17.68
N LEU A 370 -26.05 -27.42 18.56
CA LEU A 370 -25.91 -26.00 18.19
C LEU A 370 -24.59 -25.72 17.44
N PHE A 371 -23.54 -26.49 17.74
CA PHE A 371 -22.25 -26.39 17.07
C PHE A 371 -22.34 -26.75 15.57
N LEU A 372 -23.23 -27.68 15.20
CA LEU A 372 -23.43 -28.10 13.81
C LEU A 372 -24.04 -27.00 12.92
N LEU A 373 -24.82 -26.08 13.49
CA LEU A 373 -25.45 -24.98 12.74
C LEU A 373 -24.46 -23.86 12.39
N VAL A 374 -23.47 -23.62 13.24
CA VAL A 374 -22.43 -22.59 13.02
C VAL A 374 -21.52 -22.97 11.86
N VAL A 375 -21.28 -24.26 11.64
CA VAL A 375 -20.50 -24.75 10.49
C VAL A 375 -21.21 -24.48 9.17
N LEU A 376 -22.56 -24.55 9.14
CA LEU A 376 -23.35 -24.33 7.94
C LEU A 376 -23.35 -22.85 7.50
N SER A 377 -23.32 -21.89 8.43
CA SER A 377 -23.32 -20.47 8.06
C SER A 377 -21.97 -20.01 7.48
N PHE A 378 -20.86 -20.51 8.03
CA PHE A 378 -19.52 -20.24 7.50
C PHE A 378 -19.38 -20.74 6.05
N SER A 379 -20.02 -21.87 5.71
CA SER A 379 -20.02 -22.40 4.34
C SER A 379 -20.73 -21.47 3.33
N SER A 380 -21.76 -20.73 3.76
CA SER A 380 -22.50 -19.78 2.91
C SER A 380 -21.68 -18.53 2.58
N TYR A 381 -20.89 -18.03 3.53
CA TYR A 381 -19.99 -16.88 3.30
C TYR A 381 -18.89 -17.18 2.27
N ILE A 382 -18.29 -18.37 2.35
CA ILE A 382 -17.31 -18.83 1.35
C ILE A 382 -17.96 -18.88 -0.04
N CYS A 383 -19.23 -19.27 -0.12
CA CYS A 383 -19.99 -19.30 -1.37
C CYS A 383 -20.16 -17.90 -1.97
N PHE A 384 -20.48 -16.88 -1.16
CA PHE A 384 -20.61 -15.50 -1.63
C PHE A 384 -19.30 -14.93 -2.19
N GLN A 385 -18.17 -15.16 -1.51
CA GLN A 385 -16.87 -14.71 -1.99
C GLN A 385 -16.48 -15.39 -3.31
N ARG A 386 -16.81 -16.69 -3.46
CA ARG A 386 -16.65 -17.39 -4.74
C ARG A 386 -17.48 -16.73 -5.84
N ILE A 387 -18.74 -16.37 -5.58
CA ILE A 387 -19.60 -15.70 -6.56
C ILE A 387 -19.02 -14.36 -7.03
N LYS A 388 -18.50 -13.54 -6.11
CA LYS A 388 -17.86 -12.25 -6.47
C LYS A 388 -16.62 -12.44 -7.35
N PHE A 389 -15.80 -13.44 -7.05
CA PHE A 389 -14.63 -13.78 -7.87
C PHE A 389 -15.04 -14.30 -9.26
N TYR A 390 -16.08 -15.14 -9.35
CA TYR A 390 -16.62 -15.58 -10.64
C TYR A 390 -17.17 -14.44 -11.49
N ARG A 391 -17.74 -13.39 -10.89
CA ARG A 391 -18.18 -12.20 -11.62
C ARG A 391 -17.02 -11.46 -12.29
N LYS A 392 -15.89 -11.28 -11.60
CA LYS A 392 -14.68 -10.68 -12.20
C LYS A 392 -14.12 -11.51 -13.36
N ILE A 393 -14.14 -12.84 -13.25
CA ILE A 393 -13.75 -13.75 -14.34
C ILE A 393 -14.66 -13.58 -15.57
N ASN A 394 -15.96 -13.35 -15.34
CA ASN A 394 -16.92 -13.20 -16.43
C ASN A 394 -16.89 -11.80 -17.08
N ASN A 395 -16.43 -10.77 -16.36
CA ASN A 395 -16.32 -9.39 -16.87
C ASN A 395 -15.00 -9.12 -17.60
N ASP A 396 -14.09 -10.11 -17.66
CA ASP A 396 -12.82 -10.03 -18.39
C ASP A 396 -11.91 -8.83 -18.02
N ASP A 397 -11.93 -8.40 -16.75
CA ASP A 397 -11.08 -7.30 -16.20
C ASP A 397 -9.55 -7.49 -16.42
N TRP A 398 -9.11 -8.69 -16.82
CA TRP A 398 -7.72 -9.02 -17.15
C TRP A 398 -7.33 -8.68 -18.59
N PHE A 399 -8.31 -8.47 -19.47
CA PHE A 399 -8.11 -8.16 -20.88
C PHE A 399 -8.00 -6.64 -21.07
N ILE A 400 -7.06 -6.22 -21.91
CA ILE A 400 -6.87 -4.81 -22.28
C ILE A 400 -6.95 -4.76 -23.81
N PRO A 401 -7.92 -4.02 -24.39
CA PRO A 401 -8.01 -3.91 -25.83
C PRO A 401 -6.79 -3.16 -26.37
N ILE A 402 -6.27 -3.60 -27.52
CA ILE A 402 -5.05 -3.02 -28.10
C ILE A 402 -5.22 -1.54 -28.46
N GLU A 403 -6.45 -1.13 -28.76
CA GLU A 403 -6.85 0.24 -29.09
C GLU A 403 -6.55 1.24 -27.95
N ASP A 404 -6.53 0.78 -26.70
CA ASP A 404 -6.22 1.63 -25.54
C ASP A 404 -4.71 1.90 -25.39
N ILE A 405 -3.87 1.28 -26.23
CA ILE A 405 -2.42 1.36 -26.13
C ILE A 405 -1.86 2.26 -27.23
N ILE A 406 -1.17 3.31 -26.81
CA ILE A 406 -0.50 4.25 -27.73
C ILE A 406 0.95 3.78 -27.95
N PHE A 407 1.24 3.24 -29.11
CA PHE A 407 2.59 2.80 -29.47
C PHE A 407 3.51 3.98 -29.79
N PHE A 408 4.78 3.88 -29.39
CA PHE A 408 5.82 4.83 -29.76
C PHE A 408 7.07 4.09 -30.24
N TYR A 409 7.85 4.69 -31.13
CA TYR A 409 9.05 4.06 -31.70
C TYR A 409 10.29 4.46 -30.91
N ASP A 410 11.06 3.47 -30.44
CA ASP A 410 12.39 3.69 -29.87
C ASP A 410 13.47 3.42 -30.93
N GLN A 411 14.19 4.47 -31.36
CA GLN A 411 15.26 4.37 -32.37
C GLN A 411 16.39 3.41 -31.96
N LYS A 412 16.58 3.11 -30.67
CA LYS A 412 17.61 2.16 -30.20
C LYS A 412 17.29 0.70 -30.54
N VAL A 413 16.01 0.35 -30.61
CA VAL A 413 15.55 -1.00 -30.99
C VAL A 413 15.86 -1.27 -32.47
N LEU A 414 15.74 -0.25 -33.33
CA LEU A 414 16.11 -0.34 -34.75
C LEU A 414 17.62 -0.54 -34.94
N ASN A 415 18.45 0.12 -34.13
CA ASN A 415 19.91 -0.01 -34.22
C ASN A 415 20.41 -1.38 -33.69
N SER A 416 19.74 -2.00 -32.71
CA SER A 416 20.08 -3.36 -32.25
C SER A 416 19.59 -4.45 -33.21
N LEU A 417 18.47 -4.23 -33.89
CA LEU A 417 18.02 -5.10 -34.98
C LEU A 417 18.94 -5.00 -36.20
N GLN A 418 19.41 -3.79 -36.55
CA GLN A 418 20.42 -3.62 -37.61
C GLN A 418 21.78 -4.22 -37.25
N SER A 419 22.19 -4.21 -35.97
CA SER A 419 23.46 -4.83 -35.57
C SER A 419 23.42 -6.37 -35.59
N LYS A 420 22.25 -6.99 -35.32
CA LYS A 420 22.06 -8.45 -35.46
C LYS A 420 22.12 -8.93 -36.92
N PHE A 421 21.85 -8.07 -37.90
CA PHE A 421 22.00 -8.39 -39.33
C PHE A 421 23.42 -8.14 -39.89
N ILE A 422 24.34 -7.54 -39.12
CA ILE A 422 25.69 -7.18 -39.61
C ILE A 422 26.83 -7.94 -38.91
N SER A 423 26.57 -8.63 -37.80
CA SER A 423 27.56 -9.48 -37.10
C SER A 423 27.50 -10.95 -37.51
N GLY A 424 27.65 -11.24 -38.81
CA GLY A 424 27.88 -12.62 -39.28
C GLY A 424 27.59 -12.82 -40.77
N LYS A 425 28.57 -12.60 -41.65
CA LYS A 425 28.55 -13.21 -43.01
C LYS A 425 28.92 -14.70 -42.86
N SER A 426 28.37 -15.66 -43.63
CA SER A 426 28.05 -15.59 -45.06
C SER A 426 26.88 -16.48 -45.54
N ILE A 427 25.93 -15.95 -46.33
CA ILE A 427 25.71 -16.06 -47.80
C ILE A 427 25.15 -17.42 -48.29
N PHE A 428 23.90 -17.47 -48.79
CA PHE A 428 23.56 -17.73 -50.21
C PHE A 428 22.03 -17.87 -50.40
N SER A 429 21.49 -17.12 -51.38
CA SER A 429 20.18 -17.32 -52.01
C SER A 429 18.96 -16.89 -51.16
N LEU A 430 17.91 -16.21 -51.65
CA LEU A 430 17.52 -15.86 -53.01
C LEU A 430 16.55 -14.67 -52.91
N ASN A 431 16.91 -13.59 -53.60
CA ASN A 431 15.94 -12.70 -54.19
C ASN A 431 14.90 -13.53 -54.97
N SER A 432 13.63 -13.46 -54.61
CA SER A 432 12.56 -13.47 -55.61
C SER A 432 11.25 -12.96 -55.04
N SER A 433 10.79 -11.89 -55.70
CA SER A 433 9.39 -11.59 -56.01
C SER A 433 8.44 -11.18 -54.87
N THR A 434 8.00 -9.93 -55.04
CA THR A 434 6.61 -9.47 -55.00
C THR A 434 5.95 -9.26 -53.64
N GLN A 435 5.84 -7.97 -53.32
CA GLN A 435 4.66 -7.28 -52.82
C GLN A 435 3.93 -7.84 -51.61
N ALA A 436 3.94 -7.01 -50.56
CA ALA A 436 2.89 -6.87 -49.55
C ALA A 436 2.73 -8.05 -48.59
N SER A 437 3.66 -8.16 -47.63
CA SER A 437 3.37 -8.59 -46.24
C SER A 437 4.66 -8.75 -45.41
N GLU A 438 5.59 -7.79 -45.42
CA GLU A 438 6.87 -7.89 -44.67
C GLU A 438 6.80 -7.42 -43.20
N CYS A 439 5.64 -6.95 -42.72
CA CYS A 439 5.46 -6.60 -41.30
C CYS A 439 5.38 -7.77 -40.30
N PRO A 440 4.85 -8.97 -40.60
CA PRO A 440 4.64 -10.03 -39.61
C PRO A 440 5.94 -10.65 -39.05
N ASP A 441 7.00 -10.77 -39.86
CA ASP A 441 8.24 -11.44 -39.44
C ASP A 441 9.12 -10.56 -38.54
N LEU A 442 9.08 -9.24 -38.72
CA LEU A 442 9.71 -8.27 -37.80
C LEU A 442 9.01 -8.21 -36.43
N ILE A 443 7.69 -8.48 -36.40
CA ILE A 443 6.88 -8.53 -35.17
C ILE A 443 7.29 -9.70 -34.26
N GLN A 444 7.79 -10.81 -34.83
CA GLN A 444 8.26 -11.95 -34.03
C GLN A 444 9.62 -11.75 -33.36
N GLN A 445 10.46 -10.81 -33.81
CA GLN A 445 11.83 -10.64 -33.29
C GLN A 445 11.95 -9.55 -32.22
N VAL A 446 10.94 -8.69 -32.07
CA VAL A 446 10.90 -7.65 -31.03
C VAL A 446 10.34 -8.25 -29.73
N LEU A 447 11.21 -8.35 -28.72
CA LEU A 447 10.88 -8.96 -27.42
C LEU A 447 9.80 -8.20 -26.65
N GLN A 448 9.81 -6.86 -26.71
CA GLN A 448 8.82 -5.98 -26.12
C GLN A 448 8.58 -4.78 -27.04
N TRP A 449 7.36 -4.66 -27.56
CA TRP A 449 6.92 -3.47 -28.29
C TRP A 449 6.55 -2.37 -27.29
N PRO A 450 7.23 -1.20 -27.33
CA PRO A 450 6.93 -0.12 -26.41
C PRO A 450 5.59 0.55 -26.73
N GLY A 451 4.78 0.74 -25.69
CA GLY A 451 3.51 1.46 -25.75
C GLY A 451 3.21 2.19 -24.44
N LYS A 452 2.16 3.01 -24.46
CA LYS A 452 1.67 3.75 -23.30
C LYS A 452 0.21 3.40 -23.05
N TRP A 453 -0.10 2.95 -21.83
CA TRP A 453 -1.44 2.58 -21.39
C TRP A 453 -1.70 3.18 -20.00
N ASN A 454 -2.81 3.90 -19.83
CA ASN A 454 -3.15 4.58 -18.55
C ASN A 454 -2.01 5.40 -17.92
N SER A 455 -1.24 6.10 -18.75
CA SER A 455 -0.04 6.88 -18.39
C SER A 455 1.20 6.08 -17.98
N GLU A 456 1.15 4.74 -17.98
CA GLU A 456 2.30 3.86 -17.74
C GLU A 456 2.91 3.37 -19.06
N THR A 457 4.24 3.22 -19.08
CA THR A 457 4.97 2.64 -20.23
C THR A 457 4.92 1.12 -20.15
N VAL A 458 4.28 0.50 -21.13
CA VAL A 458 4.06 -0.94 -21.22
C VAL A 458 4.83 -1.54 -22.39
N GLY A 459 5.31 -2.76 -22.20
CA GLY A 459 5.93 -3.59 -23.22
C GLY A 459 4.99 -4.72 -23.62
N LEU A 460 4.66 -4.79 -24.90
CA LEU A 460 3.86 -5.89 -25.47
C LEU A 460 4.78 -6.99 -25.97
N ARG A 461 4.56 -8.20 -25.46
CA ARG A 461 5.33 -9.38 -25.83
C ARG A 461 4.42 -10.44 -26.38
N LEU A 462 4.77 -11.00 -27.54
CA LEU A 462 4.02 -12.09 -28.15
C LEU A 462 4.08 -13.33 -27.26
N LEU A 463 2.92 -13.88 -26.94
CA LEU A 463 2.81 -15.16 -26.24
C LEU A 463 2.86 -16.29 -27.29
N GLN A 464 4.07 -16.68 -27.70
CA GLN A 464 4.31 -17.68 -28.75
C GLN A 464 3.94 -19.12 -28.31
N VAL A 465 2.65 -19.41 -28.16
CA VAL A 465 2.14 -20.78 -28.05
C VAL A 465 0.84 -20.87 -28.81
N GLN A 466 0.82 -21.64 -29.89
CA GLN A 466 -0.38 -21.88 -30.71
C GLN A 466 -1.58 -22.45 -29.93
N GLN A 467 -1.37 -22.89 -28.69
CA GLN A 467 -2.36 -23.49 -27.80
C GLN A 467 -3.10 -22.45 -26.95
N PHE A 468 -2.64 -21.19 -26.86
CA PHE A 468 -3.37 -20.14 -26.14
C PHE A 468 -4.55 -19.54 -26.92
N LYS A 469 -4.82 -20.01 -28.16
CA LYS A 469 -5.98 -19.59 -28.98
C LYS A 469 -7.34 -19.68 -28.29
N LYS A 470 -7.44 -20.41 -27.16
CA LYS A 470 -8.65 -20.47 -26.34
C LYS A 470 -8.33 -20.27 -24.87
N ILE A 471 -8.67 -19.08 -24.35
CA ILE A 471 -8.45 -18.71 -22.95
C ILE A 471 -9.44 -19.47 -22.06
N THR A 472 -8.92 -20.35 -21.20
CA THR A 472 -9.73 -21.17 -20.29
C THR A 472 -10.09 -20.40 -19.01
N ARG A 473 -11.19 -20.77 -18.35
CA ARG A 473 -11.59 -20.17 -17.06
C ARG A 473 -10.51 -20.22 -15.95
N PRO A 474 -9.78 -21.34 -15.71
CA PRO A 474 -8.72 -21.35 -14.69
C PRO A 474 -7.58 -20.38 -15.03
N MET A 475 -7.27 -20.21 -16.31
CA MET A 475 -6.28 -19.24 -16.77
C MET A 475 -6.73 -17.81 -16.48
N LYS A 476 -7.97 -17.44 -16.81
CA LYS A 476 -8.55 -16.12 -16.45
C LYS A 476 -8.45 -15.83 -14.95
N ALA A 477 -8.81 -16.81 -14.12
CA ALA A 477 -8.73 -16.70 -12.67
C ALA A 477 -7.30 -16.45 -12.18
N LYS A 478 -6.32 -17.19 -12.71
CA LYS A 478 -4.91 -17.05 -12.35
C LYS A 478 -4.35 -15.70 -12.79
N MET A 479 -4.71 -15.23 -13.97
CA MET A 479 -4.27 -13.94 -14.49
C MET A 479 -4.79 -12.76 -13.67
N LEU A 480 -6.06 -12.79 -13.23
CA LEU A 480 -6.60 -11.77 -12.32
C LEU A 480 -5.83 -11.75 -11.00
N VAL A 481 -5.48 -12.92 -10.47
CA VAL A 481 -4.68 -13.03 -9.25
C VAL A 481 -3.26 -12.50 -9.47
N MET A 482 -2.64 -12.78 -10.61
CA MET A 482 -1.32 -12.27 -11.00
C MET A 482 -1.32 -10.74 -11.10
N LYS A 483 -2.30 -10.18 -11.81
CA LYS A 483 -2.49 -8.73 -12.00
C LYS A 483 -2.68 -8.00 -10.67
N ASP A 484 -3.56 -8.51 -9.79
CA ASP A 484 -3.99 -7.78 -8.59
C ASP A 484 -3.04 -7.96 -7.39
N ARG A 485 -2.23 -9.03 -7.35
CA ARG A 485 -1.49 -9.41 -6.13
C ARG A 485 0.04 -9.48 -6.26
N PHE A 486 0.61 -9.32 -7.46
CA PHE A 486 2.05 -9.52 -7.68
C PHE A 486 2.77 -8.23 -8.05
N PHE A 487 3.46 -7.63 -7.07
CA PHE A 487 4.22 -6.40 -7.25
C PHE A 487 5.58 -6.50 -6.55
N HIS A 488 6.67 -6.35 -7.30
CA HIS A 488 8.04 -6.37 -6.78
C HIS A 488 8.99 -5.63 -7.72
N ASN A 489 10.04 -5.00 -7.19
CA ASN A 489 10.96 -4.18 -8.00
C ASN A 489 11.75 -5.01 -9.02
N ASN A 490 12.17 -6.22 -8.66
CA ASN A 490 12.96 -7.11 -9.52
C ASN A 490 12.12 -8.14 -10.30
N VAL A 491 10.81 -7.94 -10.42
CA VAL A 491 9.91 -8.80 -11.20
C VAL A 491 9.11 -7.91 -12.13
N VAL A 492 9.05 -8.26 -13.41
CA VAL A 492 8.31 -7.48 -14.41
C VAL A 492 6.82 -7.53 -14.06
N ARG A 493 6.20 -6.37 -13.89
CA ARG A 493 4.77 -6.25 -13.56
C ARG A 493 3.91 -6.76 -14.71
N PHE A 494 2.92 -7.58 -14.38
CA PHE A 494 1.93 -8.10 -15.33
C PHE A 494 0.65 -7.26 -15.28
N PHE A 495 0.23 -6.70 -16.42
CA PHE A 495 -0.97 -5.86 -16.51
C PHE A 495 -2.18 -6.58 -17.10
N GLY A 496 -1.96 -7.49 -18.05
CA GLY A 496 -3.03 -8.19 -18.73
C GLY A 496 -2.59 -8.86 -20.04
N LEU A 497 -3.59 -9.34 -20.78
CA LEU A 497 -3.43 -9.80 -22.16
C LEU A 497 -4.17 -8.87 -23.10
N THR A 498 -3.65 -8.73 -24.31
CA THR A 498 -4.35 -8.16 -25.46
C THR A 498 -4.37 -9.15 -26.62
N GLU A 499 -5.26 -8.96 -27.56
CA GLU A 499 -5.41 -9.80 -28.74
C GLU A 499 -5.26 -8.95 -29.99
N LEU A 500 -4.41 -9.40 -30.91
CA LEU A 500 -4.19 -8.81 -32.21
C LEU A 500 -4.08 -9.94 -33.24
N ASP A 501 -4.87 -9.88 -34.31
CA ASP A 501 -4.87 -10.85 -35.41
C ASP A 501 -4.96 -12.33 -34.97
N SER A 502 -5.78 -12.61 -33.95
CA SER A 502 -5.98 -13.93 -33.32
C SER A 502 -4.78 -14.46 -32.50
N ASP A 503 -3.75 -13.65 -32.32
CA ASP A 503 -2.63 -13.92 -31.41
C ASP A 503 -2.76 -13.10 -30.13
N HIS A 504 -2.32 -13.69 -29.01
CA HIS A 504 -2.36 -13.04 -27.71
C HIS A 504 -1.01 -12.46 -27.33
N TYR A 505 -1.02 -11.22 -26.84
CA TYR A 505 0.16 -10.49 -26.39
C TYR A 505 0.04 -10.19 -24.90
N ILE A 506 1.12 -10.45 -24.17
CA ILE A 506 1.24 -10.05 -22.76
C ILE A 506 1.60 -8.58 -22.68
N ILE A 507 0.81 -7.85 -21.92
CA ILE A 507 1.11 -6.47 -21.53
C ILE A 507 1.81 -6.51 -20.18
N SER A 508 3.06 -6.08 -20.21
CA SER A 508 3.95 -6.08 -19.06
C SER A 508 4.67 -4.74 -18.94
N GLU A 509 5.40 -4.51 -17.86
CA GLU A 509 6.24 -3.31 -17.74
C GLU A 509 7.35 -3.28 -18.81
N TYR A 510 7.54 -2.13 -19.47
CA TYR A 510 8.56 -1.97 -20.51
C TYR A 510 9.97 -1.82 -19.92
N CYS A 511 10.90 -2.67 -20.36
CA CYS A 511 12.30 -2.65 -19.95
C CYS A 511 13.20 -2.14 -21.09
N GLY A 512 13.42 -0.84 -21.14
CA GLY A 512 14.05 -0.16 -22.29
C GLY A 512 15.55 -0.41 -22.53
N LYS A 513 16.25 -1.18 -21.69
CA LYS A 513 17.67 -1.52 -21.91
C LYS A 513 17.87 -2.92 -22.52
N GLY A 514 16.80 -3.69 -22.72
CA GLY A 514 16.87 -5.00 -23.37
C GLY A 514 17.17 -6.15 -22.41
N GLN A 515 17.72 -7.25 -22.92
CA GLN A 515 18.01 -8.46 -22.17
C GLN A 515 19.40 -8.40 -21.54
N LEU A 516 19.58 -9.13 -20.43
CA LEU A 516 20.88 -9.26 -19.79
C LEU A 516 21.92 -9.91 -20.72
N ILE A 517 21.53 -10.87 -21.56
CA ILE A 517 22.47 -11.51 -22.50
C ILE A 517 23.08 -10.52 -23.51
N ASP A 518 22.29 -9.58 -24.02
CA ASP A 518 22.77 -8.56 -24.98
C ASP A 518 23.81 -7.65 -24.29
N LEU A 519 23.67 -7.40 -22.98
CA LEU A 519 24.66 -6.68 -22.18
C LEU A 519 25.94 -7.49 -21.97
N LEU A 520 25.81 -8.79 -21.68
CA LEU A 520 26.95 -9.67 -21.43
C LEU A 520 27.84 -9.82 -22.68
N GLN A 521 27.22 -10.01 -23.85
CA GLN A 521 27.90 -10.17 -25.14
C GLN A 521 28.54 -8.87 -25.68
N ASN A 522 28.19 -7.71 -25.14
CA ASN A 522 28.76 -6.44 -25.58
C ASN A 522 30.17 -6.22 -25.02
N GLU A 523 31.20 -6.71 -25.70
CA GLU A 523 32.62 -6.58 -25.29
C GLU A 523 33.05 -5.13 -25.03
N LYS A 524 32.43 -4.15 -25.68
CA LYS A 524 32.76 -2.72 -25.50
C LYS A 524 32.33 -2.19 -24.13
N PHE A 525 31.38 -2.84 -23.47
CA PHE A 525 30.91 -2.43 -22.15
C PHE A 525 31.77 -3.09 -21.07
N ASN A 526 32.46 -2.30 -20.25
CA ASN A 526 33.26 -2.84 -19.14
C ASN A 526 32.36 -3.16 -17.94
N MET A 527 32.27 -4.44 -17.57
CA MET A 527 31.46 -4.90 -16.45
C MET A 527 32.32 -4.98 -15.18
N SER A 528 32.21 -3.98 -14.30
CA SER A 528 32.90 -4.01 -13.00
C SER A 528 32.42 -5.17 -12.12
N LYS A 529 33.27 -5.60 -11.18
CA LYS A 529 32.94 -6.69 -10.23
C LYS A 529 31.70 -6.37 -9.40
N GLN A 530 31.52 -5.11 -9.03
CA GLN A 530 30.39 -4.64 -8.24
C GLN A 530 29.10 -4.65 -9.05
N LEU A 531 29.15 -4.26 -10.33
CA LEU A 531 28.00 -4.35 -11.23
C LEU A 531 27.54 -5.80 -11.45
N LYS A 532 28.49 -6.73 -11.63
CA LYS A 532 28.19 -8.17 -11.72
C LYS A 532 27.48 -8.68 -10.46
N LEU A 533 27.92 -8.21 -9.29
CA LEU A 533 27.32 -8.58 -8.01
C LEU A 533 25.92 -7.99 -7.81
N SER A 534 25.69 -6.72 -8.17
CA SER A 534 24.37 -6.09 -8.04
C SER A 534 23.33 -6.74 -8.95
N ILE A 535 23.71 -7.07 -10.19
CA ILE A 535 22.87 -7.85 -11.12
C ILE A 535 22.50 -9.21 -10.51
N SER A 536 23.48 -9.89 -9.89
CA SER A 536 23.25 -11.18 -9.22
C SER A 536 22.26 -11.07 -8.06
N VAL A 537 22.35 -10.00 -7.27
CA VAL A 537 21.44 -9.73 -6.13
C VAL A 537 20.03 -9.41 -6.60
N ASP A 538 19.88 -8.60 -7.66
CA ASP A 538 18.58 -8.25 -8.23
C ASP A 538 17.80 -9.48 -8.71
N ILE A 539 18.47 -10.38 -9.45
CA ILE A 539 17.87 -11.63 -9.92
C ILE A 539 17.48 -12.53 -8.73
N ALA A 540 18.35 -12.67 -7.72
CA ALA A 540 18.04 -13.47 -6.54
C ALA A 540 16.86 -12.88 -5.74
N SER A 541 16.73 -11.56 -5.67
CA SER A 541 15.65 -10.83 -5.01
C SER A 541 14.31 -11.08 -5.69
N GLY A 542 14.28 -10.98 -7.03
CA GLY A 542 13.09 -11.28 -7.83
C GLY A 542 12.63 -12.73 -7.67
N MET A 543 13.56 -13.69 -7.71
CA MET A 543 13.22 -15.10 -7.54
C MET A 543 12.77 -15.45 -6.13
N HIS A 544 13.37 -14.84 -5.09
CA HIS A 544 12.89 -15.00 -3.72
C HIS A 544 11.44 -14.56 -3.58
N TYR A 545 11.07 -13.41 -4.15
CA TYR A 545 9.69 -12.93 -4.14
C TYR A 545 8.74 -13.91 -4.83
N LEU A 546 9.07 -14.37 -6.04
CA LEU A 546 8.23 -15.32 -6.79
C LEU A 546 8.02 -16.63 -6.01
N HIS A 547 9.09 -17.18 -5.43
CA HIS A 547 9.02 -18.40 -4.62
C HIS A 547 8.20 -18.19 -3.33
N SER A 548 8.27 -17.02 -2.68
CA SER A 548 7.43 -16.69 -1.52
C SER A 548 5.92 -16.69 -1.82
N LYS A 549 5.56 -16.50 -3.09
CA LYS A 549 4.18 -16.55 -3.59
C LYS A 549 3.82 -17.88 -4.26
N ASN A 550 4.66 -18.91 -4.10
CA ASN A 550 4.53 -20.23 -4.73
C ASN A 550 4.48 -20.17 -6.28
N ILE A 551 5.22 -19.26 -6.89
CA ILE A 551 5.43 -19.22 -8.34
C ILE A 551 6.81 -19.78 -8.66
N ILE A 552 6.83 -20.82 -9.47
CA ILE A 552 8.04 -21.41 -10.04
C ILE A 552 8.19 -20.85 -11.46
N HIS A 553 9.36 -20.31 -11.78
CA HIS A 553 9.60 -19.73 -13.10
C HIS A 553 9.77 -20.83 -14.15
N GLY A 554 10.57 -21.85 -13.86
CA GLY A 554 10.72 -23.06 -14.65
C GLY A 554 11.46 -22.93 -15.99
N ASN A 555 11.90 -21.72 -16.38
CA ASN A 555 12.70 -21.47 -17.59
C ASN A 555 13.55 -20.21 -17.39
N LEU A 556 14.16 -20.07 -16.21
CA LEU A 556 14.98 -18.92 -15.87
C LEU A 556 16.28 -18.96 -16.70
N LYS A 557 16.59 -17.88 -17.41
CA LYS A 557 17.79 -17.73 -18.28
C LYS A 557 18.22 -16.27 -18.31
N SER A 558 19.45 -16.00 -18.71
CA SER A 558 19.95 -14.64 -18.98
C SER A 558 19.07 -13.87 -19.99
N THR A 559 18.48 -14.56 -20.98
CA THR A 559 17.50 -13.99 -21.93
C THR A 559 16.15 -13.57 -21.31
N LYS A 560 15.82 -14.07 -20.11
CA LYS A 560 14.58 -13.77 -19.37
C LYS A 560 14.77 -12.79 -18.22
N CYS A 561 15.98 -12.23 -18.11
CA CYS A 561 16.30 -11.12 -17.23
C CYS A 561 16.35 -9.85 -18.08
N LEU A 562 15.40 -8.94 -17.87
CA LEU A 562 15.32 -7.67 -18.55
C LEU A 562 15.93 -6.57 -17.69
N ILE A 563 16.42 -5.52 -18.35
CA ILE A 563 17.01 -4.37 -17.68
C ILE A 563 16.12 -3.16 -17.95
N ASP A 564 15.63 -2.54 -16.89
CA ASP A 564 14.81 -1.34 -17.00
C ASP A 564 15.66 -0.08 -17.27
N SER A 565 15.00 1.06 -17.49
CA SER A 565 15.68 2.33 -17.74
C SER A 565 16.60 2.78 -16.59
N LYS A 566 16.35 2.28 -15.37
CA LYS A 566 17.12 2.54 -14.14
C LYS A 566 18.24 1.53 -13.90
N TRP A 567 18.53 0.67 -14.89
CA TRP A 567 19.52 -0.42 -14.80
C TRP A 567 19.25 -1.44 -13.69
N THR A 568 18.00 -1.58 -13.24
CA THR A 568 17.60 -2.65 -12.35
C THR A 568 17.23 -3.88 -13.14
N VAL A 569 17.61 -5.06 -12.65
CA VAL A 569 17.28 -6.32 -13.33
C VAL A 569 15.92 -6.81 -12.87
N LYS A 570 15.04 -7.07 -13.84
CA LYS A 570 13.67 -7.55 -13.65
C LYS A 570 13.46 -8.85 -14.38
N ILE A 571 12.88 -9.81 -13.67
CA ILE A 571 12.60 -11.14 -14.22
C ILE A 571 11.30 -11.10 -15.02
N CYS A 572 11.34 -11.47 -16.29
CA CYS A 572 10.18 -11.58 -17.17
C CYS A 572 9.78 -13.04 -17.39
N ASP A 573 8.64 -13.29 -18.04
CA ASP A 573 8.14 -14.64 -18.39
C ASP A 573 7.84 -15.55 -17.18
N TRP A 574 7.80 -15.01 -15.96
CA TRP A 574 7.46 -15.77 -14.76
C TRP A 574 6.01 -16.25 -14.75
N GLU A 575 5.12 -15.53 -15.45
CA GLU A 575 3.72 -15.86 -15.66
C GLU A 575 3.54 -17.11 -16.54
N TYR A 576 4.48 -17.37 -17.44
CA TYR A 576 4.37 -18.36 -18.50
C TYR A 576 4.13 -19.79 -17.99
N ASN A 577 5.00 -20.26 -17.10
CA ASN A 577 4.89 -21.62 -16.53
C ASN A 577 3.58 -21.81 -15.79
N SER A 578 3.17 -20.80 -15.02
CA SER A 578 1.92 -20.81 -14.27
C SER A 578 0.68 -20.84 -15.18
N LEU A 579 0.71 -20.16 -16.32
CA LEU A 579 -0.41 -20.17 -17.28
C LEU A 579 -0.53 -21.49 -18.04
N ILE A 580 0.60 -22.13 -18.39
CA ILE A 580 0.60 -23.44 -19.04
C ILE A 580 0.03 -24.52 -18.12
N ILE A 581 0.48 -24.55 -16.86
CA ILE A 581 -0.01 -25.51 -15.87
C ILE A 581 -1.54 -25.36 -15.69
N CYS A 582 -2.06 -24.13 -15.73
CA CYS A 582 -3.51 -23.89 -15.65
C CYS A 582 -4.29 -24.42 -16.86
N GLN A 583 -3.64 -24.58 -18.02
CA GLN A 583 -4.26 -25.07 -19.23
C GLN A 583 -4.22 -26.60 -19.32
N ASP A 584 -3.09 -27.21 -18.96
CA ASP A 584 -2.92 -28.67 -18.93
C ASP A 584 -1.91 -29.06 -17.84
N GLU A 585 -2.42 -29.56 -16.72
CA GLU A 585 -1.61 -29.91 -15.54
C GLU A 585 -0.56 -31.00 -15.82
N LYS A 586 -0.77 -31.83 -16.86
CA LYS A 586 0.14 -32.90 -17.25
C LYS A 586 1.22 -32.44 -18.23
N ARG A 587 1.10 -31.23 -18.77
CA ARG A 587 2.09 -30.65 -19.68
C ARG A 587 3.09 -29.81 -18.90
N ASN A 588 4.34 -30.24 -18.94
CA ASN A 588 5.45 -29.41 -18.52
C ASN A 588 5.60 -28.23 -19.50
N SER A 589 5.74 -27.01 -18.97
CA SER A 589 5.97 -25.78 -19.73
C SER A 589 7.21 -25.86 -20.63
N LEU A 590 8.29 -26.48 -20.15
CA LEU A 590 9.50 -26.72 -20.93
C LEU A 590 9.27 -27.74 -22.06
N HIS A 591 8.47 -28.79 -21.81
CA HIS A 591 8.10 -29.75 -22.85
C HIS A 591 7.18 -29.13 -23.92
N ALA A 592 6.28 -28.21 -23.52
CA ALA A 592 5.43 -27.47 -24.45
C ALA A 592 6.26 -26.55 -25.37
N LEU A 593 7.23 -25.82 -24.81
CA LEU A 593 8.21 -25.04 -25.59
C LEU A 593 8.99 -25.93 -26.57
N ARG A 594 9.51 -27.07 -26.08
CA ARG A 594 10.27 -28.03 -26.90
C ARG A 594 9.44 -28.63 -28.04
N LYS A 595 8.14 -28.87 -27.84
CA LYS A 595 7.25 -29.47 -28.84
C LYS A 595 6.76 -28.48 -29.89
N ASN A 596 6.47 -27.23 -29.54
CA ASN A 596 6.07 -26.20 -30.51
C ASN A 596 7.20 -25.87 -31.49
N ASN A 597 8.45 -25.92 -31.02
CA ASN A 597 9.62 -25.68 -31.86
C ASN A 597 9.99 -26.88 -32.76
N ARG A 598 9.19 -27.96 -32.79
CA ARG A 598 9.39 -29.11 -33.71
C ARG A 598 8.90 -28.86 -35.14
N VAL A 599 8.24 -27.74 -35.42
CA VAL A 599 7.80 -27.42 -36.81
C VAL A 599 8.98 -27.03 -37.70
N GLU A 600 10.14 -26.71 -37.13
CA GLU A 600 11.41 -26.64 -37.87
C GLU A 600 12.49 -27.46 -37.14
N GLU A 601 12.58 -28.74 -37.49
CA GLU A 601 13.74 -29.57 -37.22
C GLU A 601 14.98 -29.02 -37.94
N THR A 602 15.65 -27.95 -37.47
CA THR A 602 17.03 -27.61 -37.90
C THR A 602 17.78 -26.48 -37.18
N THR A 603 17.24 -25.75 -36.19
CA THR A 603 17.98 -24.59 -35.65
C THR A 603 18.91 -24.95 -34.48
N PHE A 604 20.23 -24.84 -34.72
CA PHE A 604 21.34 -24.92 -33.75
C PHE A 604 21.01 -24.24 -32.41
N ALA A 605 20.30 -23.11 -32.46
CA ALA A 605 19.89 -22.28 -31.31
C ALA A 605 18.98 -23.00 -30.27
N LEU A 606 18.26 -24.07 -30.64
CA LEU A 606 17.40 -24.79 -29.70
C LEU A 606 18.18 -25.72 -28.76
N LYS A 607 19.36 -26.21 -29.18
CA LYS A 607 20.15 -27.17 -28.39
C LYS A 607 20.86 -26.51 -27.21
N TYR A 608 21.32 -25.27 -27.38
CA TYR A 608 21.97 -24.49 -26.32
C TYR A 608 20.99 -24.08 -25.21
N GLN A 609 19.69 -24.02 -25.51
CA GLN A 609 18.65 -23.66 -24.53
C GLN A 609 18.51 -24.65 -23.38
N GLU A 610 19.05 -25.87 -23.50
CA GLU A 610 18.97 -26.91 -22.48
C GLU A 610 20.02 -26.75 -21.36
N PHE A 611 21.04 -25.89 -21.54
CA PHE A 611 22.14 -25.72 -20.57
C PHE A 611 21.71 -25.14 -19.21
N TRP A 612 20.68 -24.31 -19.19
CA TRP A 612 20.11 -23.75 -17.97
C TRP A 612 19.12 -24.69 -17.28
N VAL A 613 18.78 -25.82 -17.91
CA VAL A 613 17.80 -26.77 -17.36
C VAL A 613 18.49 -27.68 -16.36
N ALA A 614 17.85 -27.86 -15.20
CA ALA A 614 18.39 -28.67 -14.13
C ALA A 614 18.49 -30.16 -14.54
N PRO A 615 19.55 -30.87 -14.10
CA PRO A 615 19.86 -32.24 -14.55
C PRO A 615 18.75 -33.24 -14.24
N GLU A 616 17.99 -33.04 -13.16
CA GLU A 616 16.86 -33.88 -12.79
C GLU A 616 15.70 -33.82 -13.80
N ILE A 617 15.47 -32.65 -14.42
CA ILE A 617 14.42 -32.45 -15.43
C ILE A 617 14.81 -33.14 -16.73
N ILE A 618 16.08 -32.98 -17.12
CA ILE A 618 16.65 -33.60 -18.31
C ILE A 618 16.64 -35.13 -18.17
N ARG A 619 17.06 -35.67 -17.01
CA ARG A 619 17.06 -37.11 -16.71
C ARG A 619 15.68 -37.73 -16.89
N LEU A 620 14.64 -37.04 -16.45
CA LEU A 620 13.25 -37.47 -16.57
C LEU A 620 12.63 -37.11 -17.93
N GLN A 621 13.44 -36.72 -18.92
CA GLN A 621 13.02 -36.37 -20.28
C GLN A 621 11.91 -35.30 -20.31
N TYR A 622 12.03 -34.28 -19.44
CA TYR A 622 11.05 -33.20 -19.31
C TYR A 622 9.63 -33.66 -18.91
N LYS A 623 9.48 -34.89 -18.41
CA LYS A 623 8.20 -35.43 -17.93
C LYS A 623 7.81 -34.91 -16.54
N CYS A 624 8.78 -34.44 -15.75
CA CYS A 624 8.53 -33.82 -14.46
C CYS A 624 8.39 -32.31 -14.59
N ASN A 625 7.59 -31.69 -13.71
CA ASN A 625 7.43 -30.25 -13.68
C ASN A 625 8.67 -29.56 -13.05
N PRO A 626 8.99 -28.33 -13.45
CA PRO A 626 10.04 -27.54 -12.81
C PRO A 626 9.71 -27.29 -11.33
N THR A 627 10.76 -27.19 -10.52
CA THR A 627 10.68 -26.98 -9.06
C THR A 627 11.39 -25.68 -8.66
N THR A 628 11.23 -25.25 -7.40
CA THR A 628 12.01 -24.13 -6.86
C THR A 628 13.52 -24.43 -6.90
N ALA A 629 13.91 -25.69 -6.64
CA ALA A 629 15.30 -26.12 -6.72
C ALA A 629 15.85 -26.14 -8.16
N SER A 630 15.00 -26.37 -9.18
CA SER A 630 15.44 -26.26 -10.57
C SER A 630 15.71 -24.81 -10.99
N ASP A 631 14.92 -23.86 -10.48
CA ASP A 631 15.17 -22.42 -10.70
C ASP A 631 16.50 -21.99 -10.07
N VAL A 632 16.86 -22.55 -8.90
CA VAL A 632 18.16 -22.30 -8.24
C VAL A 632 19.33 -22.81 -9.07
N TYR A 633 19.19 -23.98 -9.72
CA TYR A 633 20.20 -24.47 -10.66
C TYR A 633 20.37 -23.52 -11.86
N SER A 634 19.25 -23.09 -12.46
CA SER A 634 19.29 -22.14 -13.57
C SER A 634 19.97 -20.82 -13.19
N PHE A 635 19.72 -20.34 -11.96
CA PHE A 635 20.39 -19.15 -11.43
C PHE A 635 21.91 -19.33 -11.30
N ALA A 636 22.39 -20.52 -10.91
CA ALA A 636 23.82 -20.81 -10.83
C ALA A 636 24.52 -20.74 -12.20
N ILE A 637 23.86 -21.20 -13.27
CA ILE A 637 24.38 -21.06 -14.65
C ILE A 637 24.42 -19.58 -15.07
N ILE A 638 23.41 -18.79 -14.69
CA ILE A 638 23.40 -17.34 -14.95
C ILE A 638 24.53 -16.64 -14.18
N LEU A 639 24.83 -17.06 -12.94
CA LEU A 639 25.99 -16.55 -12.22
C LEU A 639 27.29 -16.84 -12.97
N GLN A 640 27.42 -18.01 -13.57
CA GLN A 640 28.59 -18.30 -14.41
C GLN A 640 28.64 -17.33 -15.60
N GLU A 641 27.57 -17.19 -16.37
CA GLU A 641 27.51 -16.26 -17.52
C GLU A 641 27.85 -14.81 -17.14
N ILE A 642 27.36 -14.31 -16.01
CA ILE A 642 27.60 -12.93 -15.57
C ILE A 642 29.09 -12.70 -15.32
N TYR A 643 29.78 -13.68 -14.73
CA TYR A 643 31.17 -13.52 -14.33
C TYR A 643 32.15 -13.85 -15.46
N THR A 644 31.86 -14.85 -16.28
CA THR A 644 32.69 -15.23 -17.44
C THR A 644 32.44 -14.37 -18.66
N ARG A 645 31.21 -13.84 -18.82
CA ARG A 645 30.73 -13.18 -20.04
C ARG A 645 30.79 -14.07 -21.28
N GLU A 646 30.88 -15.37 -21.09
CA GLU A 646 30.87 -16.38 -22.13
C GLU A 646 29.59 -17.21 -22.03
N ASP A 647 29.22 -17.84 -23.15
CA ASP A 647 28.10 -18.77 -23.16
C ASP A 647 28.38 -19.97 -22.22
N PRO A 648 27.35 -20.57 -21.61
CA PRO A 648 27.54 -21.72 -20.73
C PRO A 648 28.22 -22.87 -21.46
N TYR A 649 29.23 -23.47 -20.82
CA TYR A 649 30.02 -24.58 -21.35
C TYR A 649 30.83 -24.25 -22.63
N SER A 650 31.13 -22.98 -22.90
CA SER A 650 32.01 -22.51 -23.98
C SER A 650 33.31 -23.34 -24.12
N GLU A 651 33.96 -23.67 -23.00
CA GLU A 651 35.19 -24.47 -22.94
C GLU A 651 35.09 -25.86 -23.57
N LEU A 652 33.89 -26.44 -23.62
CA LEU A 652 33.63 -27.79 -24.13
C LEU A 652 33.01 -27.78 -25.53
N ALA A 653 32.73 -26.59 -26.08
CA ALA A 653 32.07 -26.44 -27.37
C ALA A 653 32.88 -27.06 -28.52
N ASP A 654 34.22 -27.05 -28.43
CA ASP A 654 35.11 -27.64 -29.43
C ASP A 654 35.31 -29.16 -29.25
N LEU A 655 35.03 -29.69 -28.06
CA LEU A 655 35.36 -31.06 -27.66
C LEU A 655 34.16 -32.00 -27.73
N MET A 656 32.96 -31.49 -27.48
CA MET A 656 31.75 -32.27 -27.31
C MET A 656 30.58 -31.57 -28.00
N SER A 657 29.67 -32.34 -28.60
CA SER A 657 28.44 -31.75 -29.12
C SER A 657 27.58 -31.23 -27.95
N PRO A 658 26.69 -30.24 -28.18
CA PRO A 658 25.78 -29.76 -27.13
C PRO A 658 24.94 -30.88 -26.48
N GLU A 659 24.60 -31.92 -27.24
CA GLU A 659 23.87 -33.09 -26.72
C GLU A 659 24.74 -33.94 -25.79
N ASP A 660 26.02 -34.12 -26.14
CA ASP A 660 26.98 -34.84 -25.30
C ASP A 660 27.26 -34.08 -24.00
N VAL A 661 27.33 -32.75 -24.05
CA VAL A 661 27.45 -31.89 -22.87
C VAL A 661 26.24 -32.08 -21.95
N VAL A 662 25.02 -32.00 -22.49
CA VAL A 662 23.78 -32.23 -21.73
C VAL A 662 23.74 -33.64 -21.11
N ASN A 663 24.13 -34.66 -21.88
CA ASN A 663 24.20 -36.03 -21.39
C ASN A 663 25.23 -36.20 -20.26
N ALA A 664 26.41 -35.55 -20.38
CA ALA A 664 27.44 -35.57 -19.36
C ALA A 664 27.03 -34.84 -18.08
N VAL A 665 26.25 -33.75 -18.18
CA VAL A 665 25.69 -33.01 -17.03
C VAL A 665 24.74 -33.87 -16.19
N VAL A 666 24.00 -34.79 -16.84
CA VAL A 666 23.01 -35.69 -16.20
C VAL A 666 23.66 -36.85 -15.44
N GLN A 667 24.88 -37.25 -15.78
CA GLN A 667 25.58 -38.35 -15.12
C GLN A 667 25.91 -38.01 -13.64
N ILE A 668 26.05 -39.04 -12.79
CA ILE A 668 26.41 -38.87 -11.38
C ILE A 668 27.83 -38.30 -11.31
N GLY A 669 27.99 -37.13 -10.67
CA GLY A 669 29.24 -36.35 -10.73
C GLY A 669 29.41 -35.55 -12.02
N GLY A 670 28.32 -35.31 -12.75
CA GLY A 670 28.32 -34.69 -14.08
C GLY A 670 29.08 -33.36 -14.16
N ILE A 671 29.52 -33.06 -15.38
CA ILE A 671 30.39 -31.92 -15.67
C ILE A 671 29.68 -30.60 -15.29
N ARG A 672 30.45 -29.63 -14.78
CA ARG A 672 29.99 -28.27 -14.49
C ARG A 672 30.93 -27.27 -15.15
N PRO A 673 30.44 -26.06 -15.51
CA PRO A 673 31.31 -24.99 -15.98
C PRO A 673 32.41 -24.70 -14.97
N LYS A 674 33.63 -24.37 -15.40
CA LYS A 674 34.68 -24.02 -14.44
C LYS A 674 34.48 -22.60 -13.91
N PRO A 675 34.62 -22.38 -12.59
CA PRO A 675 34.64 -21.03 -12.04
C PRO A 675 35.94 -20.32 -12.45
N ILE A 676 35.85 -19.03 -12.78
CA ILE A 676 37.02 -18.17 -13.03
C ILE A 676 37.65 -17.74 -11.69
N ASP A 677 38.98 -17.65 -11.64
CA ASP A 677 39.75 -17.25 -10.45
C ASP A 677 39.43 -15.83 -9.94
N ASP A 678 38.97 -14.94 -10.82
CA ASP A 678 38.62 -13.54 -10.52
C ASP A 678 37.25 -13.37 -9.80
N MET A 679 36.51 -14.46 -9.60
CA MET A 679 35.19 -14.46 -8.93
C MET A 679 35.33 -14.37 -7.40
N PRO A 680 34.54 -13.52 -6.70
CA PRO A 680 34.53 -13.47 -5.24
C PRO A 680 34.20 -14.85 -4.62
N ILE A 681 34.93 -15.24 -3.58
CA ILE A 681 34.83 -16.57 -2.95
C ILE A 681 33.40 -16.90 -2.51
N SER A 682 32.69 -15.92 -1.95
CA SER A 682 31.29 -16.06 -1.52
C SER A 682 30.32 -16.31 -2.67
N VAL A 683 30.55 -15.69 -3.83
CA VAL A 683 29.75 -15.89 -5.04
C VAL A 683 30.06 -17.26 -5.65
N ARG A 684 31.33 -17.63 -5.68
CA ARG A 684 31.78 -18.96 -6.13
C ARG A 684 31.18 -20.07 -5.28
N GLN A 685 31.22 -19.94 -3.95
CA GLN A 685 30.57 -20.89 -3.03
C GLN A 685 29.05 -20.95 -3.26
N CYS A 686 28.40 -19.80 -3.45
CA CYS A 686 26.97 -19.76 -3.74
C CYS A 686 26.64 -20.52 -5.04
N MET A 687 27.40 -20.29 -6.10
CA MET A 687 27.26 -20.98 -7.39
C MET A 687 27.50 -22.49 -7.25
N GLU A 688 28.58 -22.87 -6.54
CA GLU A 688 28.98 -24.27 -6.35
C GLU A 688 27.93 -25.11 -5.60
N ILE A 689 27.26 -24.51 -4.61
CA ILE A 689 26.18 -25.19 -3.86
C ILE A 689 24.86 -25.13 -4.68
N ALA A 690 24.58 -24.04 -5.39
CA ALA A 690 23.34 -23.85 -6.14
C ALA A 690 23.17 -24.79 -7.36
N TRP A 691 24.26 -25.17 -8.05
CA TRP A 691 24.19 -26.15 -9.15
C TRP A 691 24.41 -27.62 -8.71
N GLY A 692 24.26 -27.89 -7.41
CA GLY A 692 24.40 -29.22 -6.81
C GLY A 692 23.60 -30.29 -7.55
N HIS A 693 24.13 -31.51 -7.58
CA HIS A 693 23.53 -32.60 -8.35
C HIS A 693 22.14 -32.98 -7.81
N SER A 694 21.97 -33.03 -6.48
CA SER A 694 20.67 -33.29 -5.84
C SER A 694 19.87 -31.99 -5.69
N PRO A 695 18.56 -31.98 -5.97
CA PRO A 695 17.72 -30.80 -5.75
C PRO A 695 17.62 -30.38 -4.28
N GLU A 696 17.67 -31.33 -3.35
CA GLU A 696 17.52 -31.09 -1.90
C GLU A 696 18.71 -30.38 -1.27
N ASP A 697 19.90 -30.58 -1.84
CA ASP A 697 21.15 -29.97 -1.35
C ASP A 697 21.25 -28.47 -1.75
N ARG A 698 20.37 -28.00 -2.65
CA ARG A 698 20.41 -26.64 -3.17
C ARG A 698 19.79 -25.66 -2.17
N PRO A 699 20.41 -24.49 -1.95
CA PRO A 699 19.92 -23.50 -1.00
C PRO A 699 18.68 -22.79 -1.53
N SER A 700 17.88 -22.23 -0.63
CA SER A 700 16.75 -21.38 -1.03
C SER A 700 17.23 -19.99 -1.49
N PHE A 701 16.44 -19.28 -2.30
CA PHE A 701 16.77 -17.91 -2.68
C PHE A 701 16.91 -16.95 -1.49
N GLU A 702 16.29 -17.24 -0.35
CA GLU A 702 16.51 -16.48 0.89
C GLU A 702 17.94 -16.66 1.43
N GLN A 703 18.45 -17.90 1.40
CA GLN A 703 19.82 -18.22 1.82
C GLN A 703 20.84 -17.65 0.83
N ILE A 704 20.57 -17.76 -0.47
CA ILE A 704 21.40 -17.18 -1.55
C ILE A 704 21.53 -15.66 -1.37
N LEU A 705 20.43 -14.95 -1.10
CA LEU A 705 20.47 -13.50 -0.84
C LEU A 705 21.35 -13.15 0.36
N LYS A 706 21.29 -13.94 1.44
CA LYS A 706 22.17 -13.76 2.60
C LYS A 706 23.64 -13.98 2.26
N MET A 707 23.96 -14.97 1.42
CA MET A 707 25.33 -15.25 0.97
C MET A 707 25.86 -14.16 0.04
N LEU A 708 25.08 -13.71 -0.93
CA LEU A 708 25.48 -12.65 -1.87
C LEU A 708 25.69 -11.31 -1.15
N LYS A 709 24.79 -10.92 -0.24
CA LYS A 709 24.90 -9.67 0.55
C LYS A 709 26.12 -9.63 1.47
N ARG A 710 26.62 -10.77 1.96
CA ARG A 710 27.88 -10.81 2.74
C ARG A 710 29.09 -10.33 1.95
N SER A 711 29.04 -10.42 0.62
CA SER A 711 30.09 -9.97 -0.30
C SER A 711 29.99 -8.48 -0.64
N SER A 712 28.90 -7.81 -0.26
CA SER A 712 28.65 -6.39 -0.50
C SER A 712 28.18 -5.71 0.79
N PRO A 713 29.08 -5.15 1.61
CA PRO A 713 28.66 -4.40 2.80
C PRO A 713 27.91 -3.10 2.43
N THR A 714 28.01 -2.63 1.19
CA THR A 714 27.29 -1.47 0.66
C THR A 714 26.24 -1.91 -0.36
N THR A 715 24.97 -1.62 -0.10
CA THR A 715 23.87 -1.79 -1.07
C THR A 715 23.83 -0.58 -2.01
N LYS A 716 24.88 -0.41 -2.82
CA LYS A 716 24.88 0.61 -3.87
C LYS A 716 24.03 0.11 -5.04
N SER A 717 23.24 1.00 -5.64
CA SER A 717 22.48 0.69 -6.85
C SER A 717 23.43 0.38 -8.01
N VAL A 718 22.99 -0.38 -9.00
CA VAL A 718 23.72 -0.59 -10.27
C VAL A 718 24.21 0.75 -10.85
N LEU A 719 23.37 1.78 -10.78
CA LEU A 719 23.69 3.14 -11.25
C LEU A 719 24.85 3.78 -10.48
N ASP A 720 24.90 3.59 -9.17
CA ASP A 720 25.95 4.16 -8.32
C ASP A 720 27.30 3.48 -8.61
N SER A 721 27.28 2.17 -8.87
CA SER A 721 28.48 1.43 -9.29
C SER A 721 28.94 1.84 -10.69
N MET A 722 28.01 2.11 -11.61
CA MET A 722 28.35 2.64 -12.94
C MET A 722 28.94 4.04 -12.85
N MET A 723 28.41 4.93 -12.00
CA MET A 723 28.98 6.26 -11.79
C MET A 723 30.40 6.18 -11.23
N GLU A 724 30.65 5.33 -10.23
CA GLU A 724 31.98 5.11 -9.66
C GLU A 724 32.98 4.61 -10.73
N THR A 725 32.57 3.68 -11.60
CA THR A 725 33.44 3.19 -12.69
C THR A 725 33.68 4.24 -13.78
N ILE A 726 32.72 5.14 -14.02
CA ILE A 726 32.89 6.26 -14.95
C ILE A 726 33.86 7.26 -14.36
N GLU A 727 33.74 7.58 -13.07
CA GLU A 727 34.67 8.44 -12.34
C GLU A 727 36.10 7.88 -12.40
N GLU A 728 36.28 6.59 -12.08
CA GLU A 728 37.58 5.91 -12.20
C GLU A 728 38.15 5.96 -13.62
N TYR A 729 37.32 5.72 -14.64
CA TYR A 729 37.75 5.78 -16.03
C TYR A 729 38.08 7.20 -16.49
N THR A 730 37.37 8.22 -16.01
CA THR A 730 37.70 9.63 -16.29
C THR A 730 39.05 10.01 -15.71
N VAL A 731 39.36 9.58 -14.48
CA VAL A 731 40.67 9.84 -13.85
C VAL A 731 41.79 9.14 -14.64
N LEU A 732 41.60 7.89 -15.04
CA LEU A 732 42.58 7.16 -15.87
C LEU A 732 42.79 7.82 -17.25
N LEU A 733 41.72 8.35 -17.84
CA LEU A 733 41.82 9.08 -19.11
C LEU A 733 42.58 10.40 -18.93
N GLU A 734 42.34 11.15 -17.86
CA GLU A 734 43.08 12.38 -17.54
C GLU A 734 44.58 12.08 -17.39
N GLU A 735 44.94 11.05 -16.63
CA GLU A 735 46.34 10.64 -16.46
C GLU A 735 47.00 10.28 -17.81
N LYS A 736 46.29 9.53 -18.66
CA LYS A 736 46.80 9.15 -19.99
C LYS A 736 46.90 10.34 -20.96
N ILE A 737 46.00 11.32 -20.84
CA ILE A 737 46.05 12.57 -21.59
C ILE A 737 47.27 13.38 -21.14
N ASP A 738 47.56 13.43 -19.84
CA ASP A 738 48.74 14.11 -19.30
C ASP A 738 50.03 13.48 -19.79
N GLU A 739 50.15 12.14 -19.77
CA GLU A 739 51.29 11.41 -20.34
C GLU A 739 51.52 11.74 -21.82
N LYS A 740 50.45 11.68 -22.62
CA LYS A 740 50.49 12.03 -24.05
C LYS A 740 50.88 13.48 -24.28
N THR A 741 50.43 14.39 -23.41
CA THR A 741 50.75 15.82 -23.48
C THR A 741 52.22 16.06 -23.16
N VAL A 742 52.80 15.34 -22.19
CA VAL A 742 54.24 15.37 -21.88
C VAL A 742 55.07 14.85 -23.06
N GLU A 743 54.68 13.71 -23.65
CA GLU A 743 55.35 13.14 -24.83
C GLU A 743 55.31 14.10 -26.03
N TYR A 744 54.16 14.72 -26.27
CA TYR A 744 54.00 15.74 -27.32
C TYR A 744 54.88 16.97 -27.08
N ASN A 745 54.94 17.47 -25.84
CA ASN A 745 55.79 18.61 -25.49
C ASN A 745 57.28 18.31 -25.64
N MET A 746 57.74 17.12 -25.24
CA MET A 746 59.11 16.66 -25.48
C MET A 746 59.43 16.60 -26.97
N THR A 747 58.48 16.09 -27.78
CA THR A 747 58.63 16.03 -29.24
C THR A 747 58.71 17.44 -29.85
N ILE A 748 57.88 18.39 -29.40
CA ILE A 748 57.99 19.80 -29.80
C ILE A 748 59.35 20.38 -29.45
N GLN A 749 59.85 20.17 -28.22
CA GLN A 749 61.15 20.66 -27.80
C GLN A 749 62.28 20.07 -28.65
N HIS A 750 62.21 18.77 -28.94
CA HIS A 750 63.16 18.09 -29.80
C HIS A 750 63.13 18.65 -31.23
N LEU A 751 61.94 18.85 -31.81
CA LEU A 751 61.78 19.47 -33.12
C LEU A 751 62.29 20.92 -33.14
N GLN A 752 62.03 21.71 -32.10
CA GLN A 752 62.57 23.07 -31.97
C GLN A 752 64.09 23.07 -31.86
N HIS A 753 64.67 22.10 -31.14
CA HIS A 753 66.12 21.94 -31.06
C HIS A 753 66.71 21.64 -32.44
N ILE A 754 66.19 20.62 -33.14
CA ILE A 754 66.59 20.29 -34.52
C ILE A 754 66.44 21.51 -35.43
N LEU A 755 65.30 22.21 -35.38
CA LEU A 755 65.06 23.40 -36.20
C LEU A 755 66.12 24.49 -35.94
N ASN A 756 66.51 24.71 -34.68
CA ASN A 756 67.57 25.65 -34.32
C ASN A 756 68.98 25.19 -34.70
N THR A 757 69.24 23.89 -34.81
CA THR A 757 70.55 23.33 -35.18
C THR A 757 70.79 23.35 -36.68
N TYR A 758 69.75 23.08 -37.49
CA TYR A 758 69.88 22.93 -38.94
C TYR A 758 69.52 24.18 -39.76
N LEU A 759 68.84 25.17 -39.18
CA LEU A 759 68.49 26.43 -39.86
C LEU A 759 69.24 27.65 -39.28
N PRO A 760 69.79 28.54 -40.11
CA PRO A 760 70.37 29.81 -39.66
C PRO A 760 69.34 30.71 -38.96
N LYS A 761 69.75 31.36 -37.86
CA LYS A 761 68.90 32.24 -37.01
C LYS A 761 67.98 33.24 -37.76
N PRO A 762 68.37 33.87 -38.89
CA PRO A 762 67.50 34.79 -39.61
C PRO A 762 66.23 34.13 -40.18
N ILE A 763 66.34 32.89 -40.68
CA ILE A 763 65.24 32.17 -41.36
C ILE A 763 64.21 31.65 -40.33
N ILE A 764 64.68 31.26 -39.14
CA ILE A 764 63.81 30.85 -38.03
C ILE A 764 62.95 32.01 -37.53
N HIS A 765 63.52 33.23 -37.51
CA HIS A 765 62.78 34.45 -37.13
C HIS A 765 61.70 34.79 -38.15
N SER A 766 61.98 34.61 -39.46
CA SER A 766 61.00 34.77 -40.53
C SER A 766 59.86 33.75 -40.43
N LEU A 767 60.16 32.47 -40.17
CA LEU A 767 59.14 31.41 -40.02
C LEU A 767 58.24 31.61 -38.80
N LYS A 768 58.79 32.10 -37.67
CA LYS A 768 57.98 32.44 -36.48
C LYS A 768 57.09 33.67 -36.70
N MET A 769 57.56 34.65 -37.47
CA MET A 769 56.77 35.82 -37.86
C MET A 769 55.60 35.45 -38.79
N VAL A 770 55.81 34.51 -39.73
CA VAL A 770 54.73 34.01 -40.60
C VAL A 770 53.65 33.27 -39.80
N LYS A 771 54.04 32.51 -38.76
CA LYS A 771 53.07 31.81 -37.89
C LYS A 771 52.24 32.75 -37.00
N HIS A 772 52.71 33.96 -36.73
CA HIS A 772 51.93 35.01 -36.05
C HIS A 772 51.06 35.85 -37.00
N LEU A 773 51.26 35.75 -38.31
CA LEU A 773 50.56 36.55 -39.33
C LEU A 773 49.51 35.77 -40.13
N GLY A 774 49.19 34.54 -39.75
CA GLY A 774 48.11 33.80 -40.39
C GLY A 774 47.83 32.48 -39.69
N LEU A 775 46.87 32.52 -38.75
CA LEU A 775 46.01 31.40 -38.31
C LEU A 775 44.81 32.04 -37.57
N ASP A 776 44.01 32.82 -38.31
CA ASP A 776 42.60 33.11 -38.03
C ASP A 776 41.86 32.92 -39.36
N GLU A 777 41.84 31.68 -39.85
CA GLU A 777 40.84 31.16 -40.80
C GLU A 777 40.57 29.68 -40.49
#